data_AF-A0A1J4K3Z4-F1
#
_entry.id   AF-A0A1J4K3Z4-F1
#
_cell.length_a   1.000
_cell.length_b   1.000
_cell.length_c   1.000
_cell.angle_alpha   90.00
_cell.angle_beta   90.00
_cell.angle_gamma   90.00
#
_symmetry.space_group_name_H-M   'P 1'
#
loop_
_entity.id
_entity.type
_entity.pdbx_description
1 polymer ?
#
loop_
_entity_poly.entity_id
_entity_poly.type
_entity_poly.pdbx_seq_one_letter_code
_entity_poly.pdbx_strand_id
1 'polypeptide(L)'
;MGIKGFYQWLKRRYPLCTNRFSCISRPSINNFYIDFTSIIFDARHTCVKKFEIEEVLRMLDTLIQFVRPSNLIFISIDGTSPMAKAMKNRDGTLGGKIVAGSQYMHDIHEALDEFVKNKTKTDSAWKTPRVIYSSVYSPGEAEHKILNFIRERAKISKETKREIHCIYSGDNDLIPLCLLLQDPNFCIMKPRLSEFEVDNQFINGNISKYRLTEFDFDLFYVNFLKDYLRYDIFKDTSRRRLIDWVALTFFVGNDFINFGFSMQHFELALNTYVKFISNKNKYIINENQQLNIPVFIEFLEKFIEQAKTNHISIIIKNTDPKPTEEAELEKICHKTLDCMNWILLYYLGECPSWSWQHDTKIIPSLPEIVKYSKTYSGIIFQKDRPLSTFEHLLCTYNPNRRDDKIPEEVKNIAKTTLSKYYPIDGTSNYEFFLPYDVLTKTYQDIESHISNDKLTRDKLSYDLYQYENGTKVKIILKSLINPEFDLSKSNQNPLYFPSLNSIKFHYQSKISRSGKVCFSFPNFDDFEKQNSIEILNQSLKGKIVLANYPFLKPFLIEEIITTPKTNPNLEKIGIYILSKKDNIYSMKGKYFHYSASDHSFIQLERTDSLIPYCLTAPIEYFKNIVNNFIFHEITFSPSQAPGSQAIITKGEYTGRLCKIISVDDKTRIAKVYLYDYYEPESIISSANDASNWIPIASFITDILKGCTSLPEYINPDLMEKQYLCDYEFDFPATSGRKLKQVSYTLFTKKKGYILEGLVKLNKNAVLIANYKPLKEDIKKYIHELIKMKNTSPADFDKSDIAKFLKDQFNSCLLINRFSLCKPNHITISQNMIESLEKELKAQFKKNKIELNQKNAFNFSFDDLLIKGNILKDEQTFVIGSRVVSISSCGSVPFGTYGTLVGFDTEKEVMFVVTDEELKYGCSLRGRLETRRGFVARKYDFLKVAE
;
A
#
# COMPACT_ATOMS: atom_id res chain seq x y z
N MET A 1 -3.53 3.35 -11.30
CA MET A 1 -3.84 2.78 -12.62
C MET A 1 -5.30 2.32 -12.61
N GLY A 2 -5.86 1.95 -13.76
CA GLY A 2 -7.27 1.58 -13.89
C GLY A 2 -8.24 2.74 -13.67
N ILE A 3 -9.38 2.46 -13.03
CA ILE A 3 -10.47 3.44 -12.82
C ILE A 3 -10.06 4.60 -11.88
N LYS A 4 -9.95 5.81 -12.43
CA LYS A 4 -9.48 7.02 -11.72
C LYS A 4 -10.47 7.49 -10.65
N GLY A 5 -10.01 7.69 -9.42
CA GLY A 5 -10.83 8.16 -8.28
C GLY A 5 -11.74 7.10 -7.64
N PHE A 6 -11.79 5.89 -8.20
CA PHE A 6 -12.77 4.86 -7.84
C PHE A 6 -12.55 4.29 -6.45
N TYR A 7 -11.30 3.97 -6.12
CA TYR A 7 -10.96 3.47 -4.78
C TYR A 7 -11.33 4.45 -3.67
N GLN A 8 -11.09 5.76 -3.87
CA GLN A 8 -11.47 6.78 -2.88
C GLN A 8 -12.99 6.94 -2.78
N TRP A 9 -13.69 6.86 -3.91
CA TRP A 9 -15.14 6.84 -3.94
C TRP A 9 -15.71 5.65 -3.15
N LEU A 10 -15.18 4.44 -3.37
CA LEU A 10 -15.54 3.24 -2.62
C LEU A 10 -15.27 3.39 -1.12
N LYS A 11 -14.11 3.92 -0.72
CA LYS A 11 -13.80 4.16 0.71
C LYS A 11 -14.77 5.14 1.37
N ARG A 12 -15.21 6.17 0.64
CA ARG A 12 -16.15 7.16 1.15
C ARG A 12 -17.56 6.59 1.27
N ARG A 13 -18.03 5.87 0.24
CA ARG A 13 -19.38 5.31 0.18
C ARG A 13 -19.55 4.06 1.04
N TYR A 14 -18.54 3.18 1.03
CA TYR A 14 -18.51 1.85 1.63
C TYR A 14 -17.30 1.72 2.60
N PRO A 15 -17.34 2.38 3.75
CA PRO A 15 -16.19 2.51 4.66
C PRO A 15 -15.64 1.18 5.18
N LEU A 16 -16.51 0.18 5.41
CA LEU A 16 -16.11 -1.12 5.95
C LEU A 16 -15.42 -2.01 4.89
N CYS A 17 -15.44 -1.64 3.61
CA CYS A 17 -14.65 -2.34 2.60
C CYS A 17 -13.15 -2.18 2.82
N THR A 18 -12.69 -1.21 3.62
CA THR A 18 -11.26 -1.01 3.87
C THR A 18 -10.89 -1.03 5.34
N ASN A 19 -9.76 -1.66 5.66
CA ASN A 19 -9.14 -1.57 6.96
C ASN A 19 -7.61 -1.44 6.82
N ARG A 20 -6.92 -1.03 7.89
CA ARG A 20 -5.44 -1.02 7.90
C ARG A 20 -4.92 -2.44 7.79
N PHE A 21 -3.86 -2.65 7.02
CA PHE A 21 -3.16 -3.93 7.05
C PHE A 21 -2.50 -4.17 8.42
N SER A 22 -2.03 -3.09 9.08
CA SER A 22 -1.54 -3.16 10.46
C SER A 22 -2.62 -3.48 11.51
N CYS A 23 -3.88 -3.67 11.11
CA CYS A 23 -4.97 -3.96 12.03
C CYS A 23 -4.92 -5.43 12.47
N ILE A 24 -4.97 -5.64 13.79
CA ILE A 24 -4.95 -6.97 14.43
C ILE A 24 -6.04 -7.92 13.91
N SER A 25 -7.18 -7.39 13.46
CA SER A 25 -8.36 -8.16 13.02
C SER A 25 -8.27 -8.57 11.56
N ARG A 26 -7.14 -8.32 10.90
CA ARG A 26 -6.96 -8.83 9.55
C ARG A 26 -6.99 -10.36 9.57
N PRO A 27 -7.54 -10.99 8.54
CA PRO A 27 -7.47 -12.43 8.41
C PRO A 27 -6.03 -12.90 8.22
N SER A 28 -5.75 -14.14 8.64
CA SER A 28 -4.53 -14.84 8.24
C SER A 28 -4.70 -15.32 6.79
N ILE A 29 -3.71 -15.01 5.95
CA ILE A 29 -3.81 -15.19 4.51
C ILE A 29 -3.26 -16.57 4.15
N ASN A 30 -4.01 -17.38 3.39
CA ASN A 30 -3.52 -18.67 2.90
C ASN A 30 -2.73 -18.50 1.61
N ASN A 31 -3.32 -17.77 0.66
CA ASN A 31 -2.79 -17.60 -0.68
C ASN A 31 -2.51 -16.12 -0.93
N PHE A 32 -1.26 -15.78 -1.18
CA PHE A 32 -0.85 -14.43 -1.50
C PHE A 32 -0.39 -14.35 -2.96
N TYR A 33 -1.05 -13.48 -3.73
CA TYR A 33 -0.78 -13.25 -5.13
C TYR A 33 -0.18 -11.86 -5.31
N ILE A 34 0.83 -11.76 -6.15
CA ILE A 34 1.62 -10.54 -6.28
C ILE A 34 1.64 -10.14 -7.73
N ASP A 35 1.02 -9.02 -8.04
CA ASP A 35 1.31 -8.25 -9.24
C ASP A 35 2.68 -7.59 -9.03
N PHE A 36 3.71 -8.24 -9.58
CA PHE A 36 5.09 -7.83 -9.42
C PHE A 36 5.41 -6.56 -10.21
N THR A 37 4.67 -6.30 -11.30
CA THR A 37 4.80 -5.05 -12.07
C THR A 37 4.47 -3.84 -11.19
N SER A 38 3.44 -3.94 -10.35
CA SER A 38 3.12 -2.92 -9.33
C SER A 38 4.31 -2.62 -8.39
N ILE A 39 5.04 -3.66 -7.94
CA ILE A 39 6.24 -3.49 -7.08
C ILE A 39 7.35 -2.73 -7.82
N ILE A 40 7.57 -3.05 -9.10
CA ILE A 40 8.56 -2.36 -9.94
C ILE A 40 8.27 -0.86 -10.01
N PHE A 41 6.99 -0.48 -10.21
CA PHE A 41 6.59 0.92 -10.23
C PHE A 41 6.82 1.61 -8.88
N ASP A 42 6.39 0.98 -7.78
CA ASP A 42 6.57 1.55 -6.45
C ASP A 42 8.05 1.74 -6.08
N ALA A 43 8.90 0.75 -6.38
CA ALA A 43 10.34 0.82 -6.13
C ALA A 43 11.02 1.94 -6.94
N ARG A 44 10.62 2.15 -8.20
CA ARG A 44 11.20 3.20 -9.05
C ARG A 44 10.90 4.61 -8.59
N HIS A 45 9.71 4.82 -8.03
CA HIS A 45 9.33 6.11 -7.49
C HIS A 45 9.96 6.43 -6.14
N THR A 46 10.64 5.46 -5.53
CA THR A 46 11.19 5.53 -4.18
C THR A 46 12.72 5.42 -4.14
N CYS A 47 13.34 4.58 -4.96
CA CYS A 47 14.75 4.26 -4.87
C CYS A 47 15.69 5.35 -5.41
N VAL A 48 16.94 5.33 -4.91
CA VAL A 48 18.07 5.96 -5.61
C VAL A 48 18.41 5.07 -6.80
N LYS A 49 18.50 5.65 -8.02
CA LYS A 49 18.64 4.92 -9.31
C LYS A 49 19.69 3.79 -9.34
N LYS A 50 20.71 3.84 -8.48
CA LYS A 50 21.81 2.87 -8.42
C LYS A 50 21.37 1.46 -7.98
N PHE A 51 20.30 1.34 -7.19
CA PHE A 51 19.90 0.08 -6.52
C PHE A 51 18.45 -0.33 -6.84
N GLU A 52 17.99 -0.03 -8.06
CA GLU A 52 16.60 -0.21 -8.48
C GLU A 52 16.13 -1.68 -8.31
N ILE A 53 16.92 -2.66 -8.78
CA ILE A 53 16.56 -4.08 -8.72
C ILE A 53 16.55 -4.61 -7.28
N GLU A 54 17.56 -4.27 -6.47
CA GLU A 54 17.60 -4.74 -5.09
C GLU A 54 16.50 -4.13 -4.22
N GLU A 55 16.09 -2.90 -4.50
CA GLU A 55 14.93 -2.29 -3.84
C GLU A 55 13.62 -3.00 -4.24
N VAL A 56 13.46 -3.37 -5.53
CA VAL A 56 12.32 -4.19 -5.99
C VAL A 56 12.26 -5.52 -5.22
N LEU A 57 13.39 -6.23 -5.12
CA LEU A 57 13.46 -7.52 -4.42
C LEU A 57 13.26 -7.36 -2.91
N ARG A 58 13.79 -6.30 -2.30
CA ARG A 58 13.55 -5.96 -0.90
C ARG A 58 12.07 -5.72 -0.63
N MET A 59 11.40 -4.95 -1.48
CA MET A 59 9.97 -4.69 -1.34
C MET A 59 9.15 -5.97 -1.43
N LEU A 60 9.45 -6.84 -2.40
CA LEU A 60 8.83 -8.16 -2.50
C LEU A 60 8.99 -8.97 -1.20
N ASP A 61 10.21 -9.07 -0.68
CA ASP A 61 10.48 -9.76 0.59
C ASP A 61 9.68 -9.15 1.74
N THR A 62 9.69 -7.83 1.85
CA THR A 62 8.97 -7.08 2.87
C THR A 62 7.48 -7.44 2.88
N LEU A 63 6.84 -7.53 1.70
CA LEU A 63 5.46 -7.95 1.59
C LEU A 63 5.23 -9.40 2.05
N ILE A 64 6.11 -10.33 1.66
CA ILE A 64 6.04 -11.73 2.13
C ILE A 64 6.18 -11.81 3.64
N GLN A 65 7.11 -11.07 4.23
CA GLN A 65 7.33 -11.04 5.68
C GLN A 65 6.12 -10.48 6.44
N PHE A 66 5.42 -9.50 5.88
CA PHE A 66 4.22 -8.93 6.48
C PHE A 66 3.01 -9.86 6.36
N VAL A 67 2.84 -10.49 5.20
CA VAL A 67 1.65 -11.31 4.90
C VAL A 67 1.75 -12.71 5.52
N ARG A 68 2.93 -13.33 5.48
CA ARG A 68 3.18 -14.73 5.88
C ARG A 68 2.12 -15.71 5.38
N PRO A 69 2.01 -15.88 4.06
CA PRO A 69 1.04 -16.82 3.51
C PRO A 69 1.37 -18.25 3.93
N SER A 70 0.35 -19.01 4.33
CA SER A 70 0.53 -20.38 4.82
C SER A 70 0.55 -21.45 3.72
N ASN A 71 -0.11 -21.22 2.58
CA ASN A 71 -0.28 -22.24 1.54
C ASN A 71 0.46 -21.88 0.23
N LEU A 72 0.31 -20.65 -0.26
CA LEU A 72 0.78 -20.27 -1.59
C LEU A 72 1.32 -18.83 -1.65
N ILE A 73 2.46 -18.69 -2.32
CA ILE A 73 2.94 -17.43 -2.92
C ILE A 73 2.86 -17.58 -4.44
N PHE A 74 2.11 -16.71 -5.11
CA PHE A 74 2.05 -16.65 -6.57
C PHE A 74 2.54 -15.29 -7.06
N ILE A 75 3.68 -15.28 -7.74
CA ILE A 75 4.29 -14.06 -8.28
C ILE A 75 4.01 -13.98 -9.77
N SER A 76 3.45 -12.88 -10.23
CA SER A 76 3.08 -12.66 -11.62
C SER A 76 3.68 -11.34 -12.10
N ILE A 77 4.40 -11.38 -13.22
CA ILE A 77 4.93 -10.18 -13.88
C ILE A 77 4.22 -9.99 -15.23
N ASP A 78 4.03 -8.75 -15.67
CA ASP A 78 3.44 -8.45 -16.98
C ASP A 78 4.27 -9.09 -18.09
N GLY A 79 3.59 -9.76 -19.01
CA GLY A 79 4.18 -10.19 -20.27
C GLY A 79 3.63 -9.38 -21.43
N THR A 80 3.50 -10.02 -22.60
CA THR A 80 2.93 -9.37 -23.77
C THR A 80 1.43 -9.15 -23.56
N SER A 81 0.99 -7.90 -23.57
CA SER A 81 -0.43 -7.55 -23.44
C SER A 81 -1.14 -7.55 -24.80
N PRO A 82 -2.48 -7.68 -24.84
CA PRO A 82 -3.25 -7.49 -26.07
C PRO A 82 -3.00 -6.13 -26.73
N MET A 83 -3.14 -6.03 -28.05
CA MET A 83 -2.93 -4.78 -28.80
C MET A 83 -3.79 -3.63 -28.28
N ALA A 84 -5.03 -3.92 -27.86
CA ALA A 84 -5.93 -2.97 -27.21
C ALA A 84 -5.29 -2.22 -26.02
N LYS A 85 -4.39 -2.86 -25.27
CA LYS A 85 -3.60 -2.23 -24.19
C LYS A 85 -2.23 -1.76 -24.66
N ALA A 86 -1.52 -2.58 -25.45
CA ALA A 86 -0.15 -2.28 -25.87
C ALA A 86 -0.04 -0.93 -26.62
N MET A 87 -1.00 -0.62 -27.48
CA MET A 87 -1.04 0.65 -28.22
C MET A 87 -1.14 1.87 -27.30
N LYS A 88 -1.91 1.79 -26.21
CA LYS A 88 -2.05 2.89 -25.26
C LYS A 88 -0.80 3.11 -24.42
N ASN A 89 -0.06 2.04 -24.13
CA ASN A 89 1.20 2.13 -23.41
C ASN A 89 2.28 2.90 -24.20
N ARG A 90 2.12 3.07 -25.51
CA ARG A 90 2.99 3.89 -26.38
C ARG A 90 3.01 5.37 -25.97
N ASP A 91 1.87 5.91 -25.52
CA ASP A 91 1.73 7.31 -25.10
C ASP A 91 1.99 7.51 -23.58
N GLY A 92 1.94 6.45 -22.78
CA GLY A 92 2.08 6.50 -21.31
C GLY A 92 3.45 6.98 -20.83
N THR A 93 3.53 7.67 -19.68
CA THR A 93 4.72 8.36 -19.11
C THR A 93 5.97 7.51 -18.85
N LEU A 94 5.88 6.19 -19.00
CA LEU A 94 6.91 5.24 -18.56
C LEU A 94 7.76 4.63 -19.70
N GLY A 95 7.43 4.96 -20.95
CA GLY A 95 8.24 4.76 -22.18
C GLY A 95 9.09 3.50 -22.21
N GLY A 96 8.60 2.42 -22.86
CA GLY A 96 9.38 1.27 -23.36
C GLY A 96 10.14 0.37 -22.37
N LYS A 97 10.65 0.92 -21.26
CA LYS A 97 11.60 0.25 -20.37
C LYS A 97 10.96 -0.89 -19.57
N ILE A 98 9.72 -0.71 -19.11
CA ILE A 98 8.98 -1.71 -18.28
C ILE A 98 7.96 -2.40 -19.18
N VAL A 99 8.46 -3.13 -20.16
CA VAL A 99 7.67 -3.87 -21.15
C VAL A 99 8.37 -5.19 -21.44
N ALA A 100 7.60 -6.24 -21.71
CA ALA A 100 8.14 -7.52 -22.16
C ALA A 100 9.06 -7.34 -23.37
N GLY A 101 10.16 -8.10 -23.41
CA GLY A 101 11.19 -8.01 -24.47
C GLY A 101 12.28 -6.96 -24.22
N SER A 102 12.10 -6.04 -23.26
CA SER A 102 13.16 -5.08 -22.89
C SER A 102 14.30 -5.76 -22.12
N GLN A 103 15.52 -5.21 -22.20
CA GLN A 103 16.64 -5.71 -21.40
C GLN A 103 16.35 -5.57 -19.90
N TYR A 104 15.70 -4.49 -19.49
CA TYR A 104 15.40 -4.24 -18.09
C TYR A 104 14.51 -5.31 -17.46
N MET A 105 13.46 -5.74 -18.18
CA MET A 105 12.56 -6.78 -17.68
C MET A 105 13.23 -8.15 -17.66
N HIS A 106 14.18 -8.40 -18.57
CA HIS A 106 15.03 -9.58 -18.54
C HIS A 106 15.95 -9.57 -17.30
N ASP A 107 16.68 -8.47 -17.04
CA ASP A 107 17.55 -8.32 -15.86
C ASP A 107 16.75 -8.58 -14.55
N ILE A 108 15.53 -8.05 -14.47
CA ILE A 108 14.62 -8.27 -13.35
C ILE A 108 14.19 -9.74 -13.23
N HIS A 109 13.85 -10.37 -14.35
CA HIS A 109 13.44 -11.78 -14.37
C HIS A 109 14.55 -12.68 -13.82
N GLU A 110 15.80 -12.49 -14.26
CA GLU A 110 16.95 -13.26 -13.77
C GLU A 110 17.22 -13.01 -12.29
N ALA A 111 17.23 -11.74 -11.87
CA ALA A 111 17.45 -11.40 -10.47
C ALA A 111 16.36 -11.96 -9.55
N LEU A 112 15.09 -11.94 -9.99
CA LEU A 112 13.97 -12.52 -9.25
C LEU A 112 14.08 -14.05 -9.17
N ASP A 113 14.46 -14.72 -10.26
CA ASP A 113 14.64 -16.18 -10.30
C ASP A 113 15.68 -16.66 -9.28
N GLU A 114 16.85 -16.01 -9.26
CA GLU A 114 17.91 -16.31 -8.30
C GLU A 114 17.49 -15.97 -6.86
N PHE A 115 16.81 -14.84 -6.69
CA PHE A 115 16.32 -14.39 -5.39
C PHE A 115 15.36 -15.40 -4.75
N VAL A 116 14.35 -15.88 -5.49
CA VAL A 116 13.35 -16.83 -5.00
C VAL A 116 13.99 -18.19 -4.70
N LYS A 117 14.93 -18.68 -5.53
CA LYS A 117 15.71 -19.90 -5.24
C LYS A 117 16.44 -19.77 -3.90
N ASN A 118 17.13 -18.65 -3.67
CA ASN A 118 17.85 -18.47 -2.42
C ASN A 118 16.89 -18.37 -1.22
N LYS A 119 15.82 -17.58 -1.33
CA LYS A 119 14.85 -17.37 -0.24
C LYS A 119 14.13 -18.65 0.17
N THR A 120 13.71 -19.48 -0.78
CA THR A 120 13.11 -20.81 -0.49
C THR A 120 14.09 -21.78 0.19
N LYS A 121 15.40 -21.51 0.16
CA LYS A 121 16.42 -22.28 0.90
C LYS A 121 16.72 -21.71 2.29
N THR A 122 16.64 -20.39 2.48
CA THR A 122 17.19 -19.72 3.68
C THR A 122 16.16 -19.11 4.61
N ASP A 123 14.94 -18.84 4.15
CA ASP A 123 13.95 -18.01 4.86
C ASP A 123 12.65 -18.80 5.13
N SER A 124 12.23 -18.88 6.39
CA SER A 124 11.05 -19.67 6.78
C SER A 124 9.76 -19.15 6.16
N ALA A 125 9.61 -17.82 5.98
CA ALA A 125 8.43 -17.22 5.37
C ALA A 125 8.25 -17.64 3.90
N TRP A 126 9.34 -18.05 3.25
CA TRP A 126 9.36 -18.53 1.87
C TRP A 126 9.36 -20.06 1.76
N LYS A 127 9.78 -20.77 2.81
CA LYS A 127 9.79 -22.25 2.87
C LYS A 127 8.41 -22.84 3.14
N THR A 128 7.63 -22.18 3.99
CA THR A 128 6.34 -22.69 4.44
C THR A 128 5.32 -22.80 3.29
N PRO A 129 5.06 -21.74 2.49
CA PRO A 129 4.14 -21.82 1.37
C PRO A 129 4.81 -22.41 0.11
N ARG A 130 3.99 -22.98 -0.78
CA ARG A 130 4.40 -23.28 -2.16
C ARG A 130 4.66 -21.97 -2.90
N VAL A 131 5.78 -21.85 -3.60
CA VAL A 131 6.11 -20.66 -4.38
C VAL A 131 5.98 -20.94 -5.88
N ILE A 132 5.12 -20.19 -6.56
CA ILE A 132 4.88 -20.27 -8.00
C ILE A 132 5.19 -18.92 -8.64
N TYR A 133 5.89 -18.93 -9.77
CA TYR A 133 6.22 -17.76 -10.56
C TYR A 133 5.70 -17.88 -12.00
N SER A 134 4.93 -16.89 -12.44
CA SER A 134 4.54 -16.66 -13.82
C SER A 134 5.43 -15.57 -14.42
N SER A 135 6.32 -15.96 -15.32
CA SER A 135 7.40 -15.10 -15.84
C SER A 135 6.95 -14.05 -16.86
N VAL A 136 7.89 -13.17 -17.25
CA VAL A 136 7.71 -12.12 -18.28
C VAL A 136 7.43 -12.71 -19.66
N TYR A 137 7.87 -13.94 -19.91
CA TYR A 137 7.62 -14.65 -21.16
C TYR A 137 6.20 -15.22 -21.26
N SER A 138 5.47 -15.28 -20.14
CA SER A 138 4.07 -15.68 -20.16
C SER A 138 3.24 -14.52 -20.70
N PRO A 139 2.40 -14.70 -21.73
CA PRO A 139 1.59 -13.63 -22.26
C PRO A 139 0.47 -13.21 -21.29
N GLY A 140 0.05 -11.97 -21.39
CA GLY A 140 -1.00 -11.35 -20.58
C GLY A 140 -0.48 -10.48 -19.44
N GLU A 141 -1.41 -9.72 -18.88
CA GLU A 141 -1.17 -8.84 -17.73
C GLU A 141 -1.09 -9.64 -16.43
N ALA A 142 -0.31 -9.16 -15.47
CA ALA A 142 -0.07 -9.87 -14.21
C ALA A 142 -1.38 -10.21 -13.47
N GLU A 143 -2.31 -9.26 -13.40
CA GLU A 143 -3.63 -9.43 -12.78
C GLU A 143 -4.48 -10.50 -13.47
N HIS A 144 -4.56 -10.50 -14.80
CA HIS A 144 -5.32 -11.51 -15.55
C HIS A 144 -4.71 -12.91 -15.40
N LYS A 145 -3.37 -13.03 -15.38
CA LYS A 145 -2.68 -14.30 -15.09
C LYS A 145 -3.01 -14.82 -13.69
N ILE A 146 -3.01 -13.93 -12.68
CA ILE A 146 -3.38 -14.27 -11.30
C ILE A 146 -4.83 -14.78 -11.24
N LEU A 147 -5.76 -14.03 -11.83
CA LEU A 147 -7.19 -14.38 -11.82
C LEU A 147 -7.45 -15.69 -12.58
N ASN A 148 -6.76 -15.91 -13.71
CA ASN A 148 -6.85 -17.18 -14.43
C ASN A 148 -6.36 -18.35 -13.58
N PHE A 149 -5.21 -18.19 -12.90
CA PHE A 149 -4.70 -19.21 -11.99
C PHE A 149 -5.69 -19.52 -10.85
N ILE A 150 -6.32 -18.50 -10.25
CA ILE A 150 -7.34 -18.67 -9.21
C ILE A 150 -8.55 -19.44 -9.75
N ARG A 151 -9.05 -19.07 -10.94
CA ARG A 151 -10.19 -19.75 -11.58
C ARG A 151 -9.90 -21.22 -11.87
N GLU A 152 -8.72 -21.54 -12.42
CA GLU A 152 -8.34 -22.93 -12.68
C GLU A 152 -8.16 -23.71 -11.38
N ARG A 153 -7.53 -23.12 -10.36
CA ARG A 153 -7.36 -23.76 -9.04
C ARG A 153 -8.70 -24.06 -8.37
N ALA A 154 -9.67 -23.16 -8.49
CA ALA A 154 -11.02 -23.35 -7.94
C ALA A 154 -11.79 -24.52 -8.57
N LYS A 155 -11.35 -25.05 -9.72
CA LYS A 155 -11.93 -26.26 -10.33
C LYS A 155 -11.40 -27.55 -9.71
N ILE A 156 -10.26 -27.50 -9.01
CA ILE A 156 -9.52 -28.69 -8.54
C ILE A 156 -10.18 -29.31 -7.31
N SER A 157 -10.53 -28.52 -6.29
CA SER A 157 -11.17 -29.05 -5.09
C SER A 157 -12.25 -28.12 -4.56
N LYS A 158 -13.21 -28.70 -3.81
CA LYS A 158 -14.21 -27.90 -3.08
C LYS A 158 -13.60 -27.22 -1.85
N GLU A 159 -12.47 -27.71 -1.36
CA GLU A 159 -11.77 -27.21 -0.16
C GLU A 159 -11.03 -25.90 -0.43
N THR A 160 -10.56 -25.66 -1.66
CA THR A 160 -9.98 -24.36 -2.06
C THR A 160 -10.94 -23.20 -1.85
N LYS A 161 -12.26 -23.44 -1.84
CA LYS A 161 -13.30 -22.41 -1.59
C LYS A 161 -13.31 -21.86 -0.15
N ARG A 162 -12.53 -22.46 0.76
CA ARG A 162 -12.39 -22.02 2.16
C ARG A 162 -11.08 -21.26 2.40
N GLU A 163 -10.18 -21.23 1.44
CA GLU A 163 -8.90 -20.51 1.56
C GLU A 163 -9.13 -19.00 1.52
N ILE A 164 -8.29 -18.26 2.25
CA ILE A 164 -8.29 -16.80 2.23
C ILE A 164 -7.25 -16.31 1.22
N HIS A 165 -7.72 -15.52 0.26
CA HIS A 165 -6.93 -15.02 -0.85
C HIS A 165 -6.64 -13.53 -0.68
N CYS A 166 -5.39 -13.13 -0.91
CA CYS A 166 -4.98 -11.73 -0.93
C CYS A 166 -4.16 -11.41 -2.18
N ILE A 167 -4.55 -10.38 -2.95
CA ILE A 167 -3.75 -9.86 -4.07
C ILE A 167 -3.08 -8.56 -3.65
N TYR A 168 -1.75 -8.43 -3.85
CA TYR A 168 -1.08 -7.15 -3.85
C TYR A 168 -1.11 -6.52 -5.24
N SER A 169 -1.72 -5.33 -5.37
CA SER A 169 -1.62 -4.52 -6.59
C SER A 169 -2.06 -3.06 -6.39
N GLY A 170 -1.39 -2.16 -7.12
CA GLY A 170 -1.78 -0.76 -7.24
C GLY A 170 -3.02 -0.53 -8.12
N ASP A 171 -3.42 -1.51 -8.94
CA ASP A 171 -4.47 -1.34 -9.94
C ASP A 171 -5.89 -1.38 -9.34
N ASN A 172 -6.75 -0.45 -9.77
CA ASN A 172 -8.14 -0.39 -9.35
C ASN A 172 -9.05 -1.29 -10.20
N ASP A 173 -8.59 -1.76 -11.36
CA ASP A 173 -9.36 -2.66 -12.24
C ASP A 173 -9.50 -4.05 -11.60
N LEU A 174 -8.59 -4.43 -10.70
CA LEU A 174 -8.70 -5.62 -9.87
C LEU A 174 -9.94 -5.67 -8.97
N ILE A 175 -10.49 -4.54 -8.53
CA ILE A 175 -11.68 -4.53 -7.66
C ILE A 175 -12.90 -5.15 -8.37
N PRO A 176 -13.34 -4.64 -9.53
CA PRO A 176 -14.43 -5.27 -10.28
C PRO A 176 -14.09 -6.69 -10.74
N LEU A 177 -12.83 -6.96 -11.14
CA LEU A 177 -12.40 -8.29 -11.55
C LEU A 177 -12.53 -9.33 -10.42
N CYS A 178 -12.08 -9.00 -9.21
CA CYS A 178 -12.18 -9.87 -8.04
C CYS A 178 -13.64 -10.05 -7.60
N LEU A 179 -14.48 -9.01 -7.73
CA LEU A 179 -15.92 -9.11 -7.46
C LEU A 179 -16.59 -10.16 -8.36
N LEU A 180 -16.15 -10.27 -9.62
CA LEU A 180 -16.65 -11.25 -10.59
C LEU A 180 -16.17 -12.69 -10.33
N LEU A 181 -15.12 -12.91 -9.52
CA LEU A 181 -14.76 -14.25 -9.04
C LEU A 181 -15.84 -14.83 -8.12
N GLN A 182 -16.55 -13.95 -7.39
CA GLN A 182 -17.54 -14.30 -6.36
C GLN A 182 -17.02 -15.20 -5.24
N ASP A 183 -15.72 -15.14 -4.98
CA ASP A 183 -15.12 -15.77 -3.81
C ASP A 183 -15.43 -14.95 -2.55
N PRO A 184 -15.98 -15.57 -1.48
CA PRO A 184 -16.32 -14.85 -0.24
C PRO A 184 -15.11 -14.46 0.61
N ASN A 185 -13.93 -15.05 0.38
CA ASN A 185 -12.76 -14.92 1.25
C ASN A 185 -11.62 -14.20 0.54
N PHE A 186 -11.94 -13.05 -0.06
CA PHE A 186 -11.03 -12.34 -0.96
C PHE A 186 -10.76 -10.91 -0.51
N CYS A 187 -9.47 -10.56 -0.39
CA CYS A 187 -9.03 -9.19 -0.15
C CYS A 187 -7.93 -8.74 -1.12
N ILE A 188 -7.77 -7.44 -1.25
CA ILE A 188 -6.76 -6.80 -2.08
C ILE A 188 -5.93 -5.90 -1.16
N MET A 189 -4.63 -6.17 -1.05
CA MET A 189 -3.71 -5.30 -0.37
C MET A 189 -3.29 -4.17 -1.31
N LYS A 190 -3.53 -2.92 -0.90
CA LYS A 190 -3.18 -1.74 -1.68
C LYS A 190 -2.17 -0.88 -0.92
N PRO A 191 -1.16 -0.30 -1.60
CA PRO A 191 -0.32 0.71 -0.99
C PRO A 191 -1.19 1.88 -0.55
N ARG A 192 -0.92 2.38 0.66
CA ARG A 192 -1.64 3.52 1.19
C ARG A 192 -1.05 4.79 0.58
N LEU A 193 -1.87 5.48 -0.21
CA LEU A 193 -1.63 6.87 -0.55
C LEU A 193 -1.71 7.67 0.75
N SER A 194 -0.63 8.37 1.10
CA SER A 194 -0.64 9.16 2.32
C SER A 194 -1.75 10.22 2.18
N GLU A 195 -2.50 10.50 3.25
CA GLU A 195 -3.53 11.57 3.23
C GLU A 195 -2.91 12.95 2.91
N PHE A 196 -1.58 13.05 2.89
CA PHE A 196 -0.77 14.22 2.52
C PHE A 196 -0.46 14.34 1.02
N GLU A 197 -0.80 13.35 0.19
CA GLU A 197 -0.54 13.35 -1.26
C GLU A 197 -1.60 14.12 -2.06
N VAL A 198 -2.77 14.41 -1.47
CA VAL A 198 -3.90 14.97 -2.23
C VAL A 198 -3.71 16.46 -2.54
N ASP A 199 -2.92 17.21 -1.73
CA ASP A 199 -2.75 18.67 -1.90
C ASP A 199 -1.30 19.16 -2.06
N ASN A 200 -0.26 18.30 -1.94
CA ASN A 200 1.14 18.74 -1.96
C ASN A 200 1.89 18.33 -3.23
N GLN A 201 1.74 19.11 -4.31
CA GLN A 201 2.64 19.05 -5.47
C GLN A 201 3.98 19.78 -5.25
N PHE A 202 4.18 20.47 -4.11
CA PHE A 202 5.22 21.50 -3.98
C PHE A 202 6.29 21.28 -2.88
N ILE A 203 6.28 20.16 -2.15
CA ILE A 203 7.38 19.85 -1.23
C ILE A 203 8.34 18.87 -1.92
N ASN A 204 9.59 19.30 -2.11
CA ASN A 204 10.67 18.43 -2.52
C ASN A 204 10.75 17.19 -1.60
N GLY A 205 10.49 16.01 -2.16
CA GLY A 205 11.08 14.76 -1.66
C GLY A 205 10.15 13.56 -1.64
N ASN A 206 10.52 12.52 -2.39
CA ASN A 206 9.89 11.20 -2.51
C ASN A 206 9.81 10.37 -1.19
N ILE A 207 9.82 11.01 -0.02
CA ILE A 207 9.93 10.40 1.31
C ILE A 207 8.63 9.68 1.73
N SER A 208 7.46 10.19 1.34
CA SER A 208 6.14 9.56 1.61
C SER A 208 5.90 8.26 0.82
N LYS A 209 6.71 8.00 -0.21
CA LYS A 209 6.53 6.88 -1.12
C LYS A 209 7.19 5.59 -0.64
N TYR A 210 8.20 5.66 0.22
CA TYR A 210 8.91 4.47 0.70
C TYR A 210 7.99 3.59 1.53
N ARG A 211 7.85 2.33 1.11
CA ARG A 211 7.09 1.29 1.81
C ARG A 211 8.06 0.48 2.67
N LEU A 212 8.00 0.72 3.97
CA LEU A 212 8.94 0.15 4.94
C LEU A 212 8.22 -0.66 6.02
N THR A 213 6.92 -0.42 6.22
CA THR A 213 6.15 -1.03 7.31
C THR A 213 4.76 -1.46 6.85
N GLU A 214 4.14 -2.32 7.62
CA GLU A 214 2.76 -2.77 7.47
C GLU A 214 1.73 -1.63 7.56
N PHE A 215 2.12 -0.48 8.14
CA PHE A 215 1.28 0.73 8.23
C PHE A 215 1.16 1.48 6.89
N ASP A 216 1.99 1.12 5.92
CA ASP A 216 2.00 1.69 4.58
C ASP A 216 1.01 1.01 3.63
N PHE A 217 0.17 0.09 4.14
CA PHE A 217 -0.78 -0.69 3.36
C PHE A 217 -2.20 -0.69 3.97
N ASP A 218 -3.21 -0.68 3.10
CA ASP A 218 -4.61 -0.94 3.43
C ASP A 218 -5.03 -2.30 2.84
N LEU A 219 -5.99 -2.97 3.49
CA LEU A 219 -6.70 -4.12 2.94
C LEU A 219 -8.09 -3.71 2.47
N PHE A 220 -8.41 -4.03 1.22
CA PHE A 220 -9.74 -3.91 0.64
C PHE A 220 -10.43 -5.27 0.61
N TYR A 221 -11.57 -5.40 1.26
CA TYR A 221 -12.34 -6.62 1.42
C TYR A 221 -13.46 -6.67 0.37
N VAL A 222 -13.34 -7.58 -0.60
CA VAL A 222 -14.23 -7.65 -1.76
C VAL A 222 -15.62 -8.17 -1.36
N ASN A 223 -15.69 -9.02 -0.35
CA ASN A 223 -16.95 -9.53 0.20
C ASN A 223 -17.81 -8.42 0.83
N PHE A 224 -17.22 -7.46 1.54
CA PHE A 224 -17.96 -6.30 2.03
C PHE A 224 -18.52 -5.49 0.89
N LEU A 225 -17.80 -5.32 -0.23
CA LEU A 225 -18.36 -4.64 -1.40
C LEU A 225 -19.61 -5.37 -1.91
N LYS A 226 -19.57 -6.70 -2.03
CA LYS A 226 -20.74 -7.50 -2.39
C LYS A 226 -21.90 -7.31 -1.39
N ASP A 227 -21.61 -7.31 -0.09
CA ASP A 227 -22.60 -7.06 0.95
C ASP A 227 -23.20 -5.65 0.82
N TYR A 228 -22.38 -4.61 0.66
CA TYR A 228 -22.84 -3.24 0.44
C TYR A 228 -23.71 -3.10 -0.80
N LEU A 229 -23.32 -3.69 -1.93
CA LEU A 229 -24.11 -3.63 -3.17
C LEU A 229 -25.51 -4.24 -2.99
N ARG A 230 -25.66 -5.26 -2.14
CA ARG A 230 -26.97 -5.85 -1.78
C ARG A 230 -27.87 -4.88 -1.00
N TYR A 231 -27.29 -4.00 -0.18
CA TYR A 231 -28.05 -3.06 0.63
C TYR A 231 -28.26 -1.70 -0.06
N ASP A 232 -27.36 -1.34 -0.96
CA ASP A 232 -27.31 -0.01 -1.56
C ASP A 232 -27.90 0.02 -2.98
N ILE A 233 -27.56 -0.96 -3.82
CA ILE A 233 -27.83 -0.89 -5.27
C ILE A 233 -28.84 -1.96 -5.72
N PHE A 234 -28.62 -3.24 -5.41
CA PHE A 234 -29.42 -4.35 -5.95
C PHE A 234 -30.17 -5.11 -4.87
N LYS A 235 -31.41 -5.54 -5.16
CA LYS A 235 -32.16 -6.47 -4.29
C LYS A 235 -31.54 -7.87 -4.27
N ASP A 236 -30.83 -8.25 -5.34
CA ASP A 236 -30.11 -9.52 -5.50
C ASP A 236 -28.67 -9.28 -6.00
N THR A 237 -27.70 -10.04 -5.50
CA THR A 237 -26.30 -10.00 -5.96
C THR A 237 -25.97 -11.17 -6.88
N SER A 238 -26.88 -11.47 -7.80
CA SER A 238 -26.64 -12.49 -8.83
C SER A 238 -25.46 -12.11 -9.73
N ARG A 239 -24.80 -13.11 -10.31
CA ARG A 239 -23.64 -12.91 -11.21
C ARG A 239 -23.93 -11.84 -12.27
N ARG A 240 -25.10 -11.90 -12.90
CA ARG A 240 -25.49 -11.00 -13.99
C ARG A 240 -25.65 -9.54 -13.51
N ARG A 241 -26.17 -9.32 -12.29
CA ARG A 241 -26.23 -7.97 -11.68
C ARG A 241 -24.85 -7.40 -11.42
N LEU A 242 -23.92 -8.23 -10.93
CA LEU A 242 -22.54 -7.82 -10.71
C LEU A 242 -21.85 -7.48 -12.05
N ILE A 243 -22.13 -8.24 -13.11
CA ILE A 243 -21.62 -7.95 -14.45
C ILE A 243 -22.15 -6.60 -14.96
N ASP A 244 -23.45 -6.31 -14.82
CA ASP A 244 -24.01 -5.00 -15.17
C ASP A 244 -23.33 -3.87 -14.38
N TRP A 245 -23.11 -4.07 -13.07
CA TRP A 245 -22.39 -3.09 -12.24
C TRP A 245 -20.97 -2.82 -12.74
N VAL A 246 -20.24 -3.88 -13.11
CA VAL A 246 -18.90 -3.77 -13.67
C VAL A 246 -18.94 -3.01 -14.99
N ALA A 247 -19.90 -3.30 -15.88
CA ALA A 247 -20.05 -2.57 -17.14
C ALA A 247 -20.31 -1.07 -16.92
N LEU A 248 -21.01 -0.67 -15.85
CA LEU A 248 -21.20 0.74 -15.49
C LEU A 248 -19.88 1.45 -15.16
N THR A 249 -18.85 0.74 -14.69
CA THR A 249 -17.54 1.34 -14.40
C THR A 249 -16.83 1.83 -15.68
N PHE A 250 -17.16 1.28 -16.84
CA PHE A 250 -16.55 1.65 -18.12
C PHE A 250 -16.85 3.10 -18.50
N PHE A 251 -17.96 3.66 -18.03
CA PHE A 251 -18.32 5.06 -18.24
C PHE A 251 -17.34 6.03 -17.59
N VAL A 252 -16.79 5.70 -16.42
CA VAL A 252 -15.73 6.52 -15.80
C VAL A 252 -14.43 6.40 -16.58
N GLY A 253 -14.15 5.18 -17.03
CA GLY A 253 -12.97 4.83 -17.78
C GLY A 253 -12.09 3.82 -17.05
N ASN A 254 -11.49 2.94 -17.83
CA ASN A 254 -10.50 1.94 -17.44
C ASN A 254 -9.30 2.02 -18.39
N ASP A 255 -8.39 1.05 -18.32
CA ASP A 255 -7.21 1.01 -19.18
C ASP A 255 -7.55 0.96 -20.69
N PHE A 256 -8.73 0.51 -21.10
CA PHE A 256 -9.13 0.25 -22.50
C PHE A 256 -10.07 1.28 -23.11
N ILE A 257 -10.94 1.92 -22.32
CA ILE A 257 -11.85 2.98 -22.78
C ILE A 257 -11.98 4.05 -21.70
N ASN A 258 -12.11 5.32 -22.08
CA ASN A 258 -12.27 6.41 -21.11
C ASN A 258 -13.17 7.52 -21.64
N PHE A 259 -14.47 7.48 -21.31
CA PHE A 259 -15.42 8.53 -21.69
C PHE A 259 -15.16 9.89 -21.01
N GLY A 260 -14.14 10.04 -20.17
CA GLY A 260 -13.82 11.31 -19.53
C GLY A 260 -14.81 11.72 -18.44
N PHE A 261 -15.67 10.80 -17.98
CA PHE A 261 -16.65 11.07 -16.95
C PHE A 261 -16.04 10.99 -15.54
N SER A 262 -16.53 11.86 -14.67
CA SER A 262 -16.12 11.91 -13.25
C SER A 262 -16.91 10.94 -12.38
N MET A 263 -16.51 10.77 -11.12
CA MET A 263 -17.27 9.97 -10.13
C MET A 263 -18.70 10.48 -9.90
N GLN A 264 -18.98 11.77 -10.15
CA GLN A 264 -20.35 12.30 -10.08
C GLN A 264 -21.25 11.69 -11.18
N HIS A 265 -20.69 11.48 -12.36
CA HIS A 265 -21.40 10.82 -13.46
C HIS A 265 -21.60 9.33 -13.16
N PHE A 266 -20.64 8.68 -12.48
CA PHE A 266 -20.81 7.30 -12.03
C PHE A 266 -21.95 7.16 -11.02
N GLU A 267 -22.05 8.05 -10.03
CA GLU A 267 -23.19 8.08 -9.09
C GLU A 267 -24.52 8.29 -9.82
N LEU A 268 -24.55 9.19 -10.81
CA LEU A 268 -25.73 9.40 -11.66
C LEU A 268 -26.08 8.14 -12.47
N ALA A 269 -25.08 7.46 -13.03
CA ALA A 269 -25.26 6.22 -13.79
C ALA A 269 -25.81 5.10 -12.91
N LEU A 270 -25.29 4.93 -11.70
CA LEU A 270 -25.81 3.98 -10.71
C LEU A 270 -27.27 4.29 -10.36
N ASN A 271 -27.59 5.54 -10.02
CA ASN A 271 -28.96 5.93 -9.67
C ASN A 271 -29.94 5.71 -10.84
N THR A 272 -29.50 6.04 -12.06
CA THR A 272 -30.28 5.81 -13.29
C THR A 272 -30.51 4.32 -13.51
N TYR A 273 -29.46 3.50 -13.39
CA TYR A 273 -29.54 2.06 -13.53
C TYR A 273 -30.52 1.45 -12.52
N VAL A 274 -30.41 1.81 -11.23
CA VAL A 274 -31.31 1.30 -10.18
C VAL A 274 -32.75 1.65 -10.50
N LYS A 275 -33.02 2.92 -10.80
CA LYS A 275 -34.37 3.45 -11.01
C LYS A 275 -35.06 2.86 -12.24
N PHE A 276 -34.34 2.75 -13.36
CA PHE A 276 -34.97 2.44 -14.64
C PHE A 276 -34.69 1.03 -15.17
N ILE A 277 -33.59 0.39 -14.74
CA ILE A 277 -33.17 -0.93 -15.25
C ILE A 277 -33.35 -2.00 -14.17
N SER A 278 -32.65 -1.88 -13.04
CA SER A 278 -32.63 -2.90 -11.98
C SER A 278 -34.01 -3.15 -11.39
N ASN A 279 -34.74 -2.09 -11.02
CA ASN A 279 -36.08 -2.20 -10.41
C ASN A 279 -37.13 -2.78 -11.36
N LYS A 280 -36.87 -2.75 -12.67
CA LYS A 280 -37.72 -3.35 -13.70
C LYS A 280 -37.25 -4.76 -14.11
N ASN A 281 -36.30 -5.34 -13.38
CA ASN A 281 -35.69 -6.64 -13.67
C ASN A 281 -35.06 -6.77 -15.08
N LYS A 282 -34.67 -5.65 -15.70
CA LYS A 282 -33.94 -5.63 -16.97
C LYS A 282 -32.43 -5.75 -16.74
N TYR A 283 -31.66 -6.13 -17.76
CA TYR A 283 -30.20 -6.26 -17.65
C TYR A 283 -29.51 -5.61 -18.84
N ILE A 284 -28.45 -4.84 -18.57
CA ILE A 284 -27.60 -4.21 -19.60
C ILE A 284 -26.84 -5.29 -20.37
N ILE A 285 -26.44 -6.37 -19.70
CA ILE A 285 -25.76 -7.51 -20.31
C ILE A 285 -26.75 -8.68 -20.49
N ASN A 286 -26.75 -9.29 -21.67
CA ASN A 286 -27.55 -10.46 -22.01
C ASN A 286 -26.93 -11.76 -21.47
N GLU A 287 -27.61 -12.89 -21.67
CA GLU A 287 -27.14 -14.19 -21.17
C GLU A 287 -25.87 -14.69 -21.90
N ASN A 288 -25.64 -14.19 -23.10
CA ASN A 288 -24.44 -14.46 -23.91
C ASN A 288 -23.25 -13.55 -23.51
N GLN A 289 -23.34 -12.81 -22.41
CA GLN A 289 -22.29 -11.90 -21.92
C GLN A 289 -21.95 -10.77 -22.92
N GLN A 290 -22.95 -10.30 -23.67
CA GLN A 290 -22.85 -9.18 -24.59
C GLN A 290 -23.82 -8.06 -24.19
N LEU A 291 -23.58 -6.84 -24.69
CA LEU A 291 -24.50 -5.73 -24.55
C LEU A 291 -25.90 -6.10 -25.08
N ASN A 292 -26.90 -5.94 -24.21
CA ASN A 292 -28.31 -6.00 -24.57
C ASN A 292 -28.72 -4.65 -25.16
N ILE A 293 -28.51 -4.49 -26.46
CA ILE A 293 -28.64 -3.20 -27.16
C ILE A 293 -29.94 -2.45 -26.86
N PRO A 294 -31.14 -3.07 -26.92
CA PRO A 294 -32.38 -2.37 -26.56
C PRO A 294 -32.38 -1.79 -25.13
N VAL A 295 -31.89 -2.57 -24.15
CA VAL A 295 -31.85 -2.13 -22.74
C VAL A 295 -30.72 -1.11 -22.51
N PHE A 296 -29.62 -1.26 -23.23
CA PHE A 296 -28.50 -0.32 -23.18
C PHE A 296 -28.90 1.05 -23.74
N ILE A 297 -29.62 1.10 -24.86
CA ILE A 297 -30.21 2.32 -25.41
C ILE A 297 -31.15 2.96 -24.39
N GLU A 298 -32.10 2.19 -23.82
CA GLU A 298 -33.01 2.69 -22.78
C GLU A 298 -32.25 3.30 -21.60
N PHE A 299 -31.18 2.63 -21.14
CA PHE A 299 -30.33 3.13 -20.07
C PHE A 299 -29.65 4.45 -20.43
N LEU A 300 -29.03 4.53 -21.61
CA LEU A 300 -28.32 5.74 -22.06
C LEU A 300 -29.26 6.93 -22.23
N GLU A 301 -30.44 6.73 -22.84
CA GLU A 301 -31.46 7.78 -22.98
C GLU A 301 -31.88 8.32 -21.61
N LYS A 302 -32.14 7.42 -20.65
CA LYS A 302 -32.48 7.81 -19.28
C LYS A 302 -31.34 8.49 -18.55
N PHE A 303 -30.10 8.07 -18.78
CA PHE A 303 -28.92 8.68 -18.19
C PHE A 303 -28.75 10.12 -18.69
N ILE A 304 -28.88 10.34 -20.01
CA ILE A 304 -28.83 11.66 -20.64
C ILE A 304 -29.95 12.57 -20.09
N GLU A 305 -31.16 12.05 -19.96
CA GLU A 305 -32.31 12.77 -19.38
C GLU A 305 -32.00 13.20 -17.93
N GLN A 306 -31.56 12.27 -17.08
CA GLN A 306 -31.23 12.56 -15.69
C GLN A 306 -30.04 13.53 -15.57
N ALA A 307 -29.06 13.46 -16.47
CA ALA A 307 -27.94 14.39 -16.48
C ALA A 307 -28.40 15.82 -16.76
N LYS A 308 -29.31 16.00 -17.74
CA LYS A 308 -29.93 17.30 -18.03
C LYS A 308 -30.71 17.83 -16.82
N THR A 309 -31.54 17.00 -16.20
CA THR A 309 -32.32 17.40 -15.00
C THR A 309 -31.44 17.82 -13.84
N ASN A 310 -30.29 17.15 -13.64
CA ASN A 310 -29.36 17.45 -12.54
C ASN A 310 -28.30 18.51 -12.92
N HIS A 311 -28.41 19.16 -14.09
CA HIS A 311 -27.42 20.12 -14.60
C HIS A 311 -25.99 19.56 -14.66
N ILE A 312 -25.85 18.26 -14.92
CA ILE A 312 -24.56 17.58 -15.08
C ILE A 312 -24.20 17.57 -16.57
N SER A 313 -23.06 18.16 -16.93
CA SER A 313 -22.61 18.24 -18.31
C SER A 313 -22.16 16.87 -18.84
N ILE A 314 -22.83 16.36 -19.87
CA ILE A 314 -22.42 15.14 -20.59
C ILE A 314 -21.48 15.41 -21.78
N ILE A 315 -21.08 16.68 -21.96
CA ILE A 315 -20.18 17.09 -23.05
C ILE A 315 -18.75 16.79 -22.62
N ILE A 316 -18.09 15.92 -23.38
CA ILE A 316 -16.70 15.54 -23.17
C ILE A 316 -15.84 16.42 -24.09
N LYS A 317 -14.78 17.04 -23.55
CA LYS A 317 -13.79 17.75 -24.38
C LYS A 317 -12.93 16.71 -25.11
N ASN A 318 -13.30 16.37 -26.35
CA ASN A 318 -12.40 15.64 -27.24
C ASN A 318 -11.34 16.60 -27.76
N THR A 319 -10.07 16.16 -27.71
CA THR A 319 -8.94 16.88 -28.27
C THR A 319 -8.81 16.70 -29.78
N ASP A 320 -9.35 15.60 -30.31
CA ASP A 320 -9.30 15.28 -31.73
C ASP A 320 -10.57 15.74 -32.46
N PRO A 321 -10.44 16.27 -33.70
CA PRO A 321 -11.59 16.68 -34.50
C PRO A 321 -12.48 15.48 -34.79
N LYS A 322 -13.80 15.68 -34.68
CA LYS A 322 -14.79 14.66 -35.06
C LYS A 322 -14.83 14.50 -36.59
N PRO A 323 -15.12 13.28 -37.09
CA PRO A 323 -15.36 13.10 -38.52
C PRO A 323 -16.58 13.91 -38.96
N THR A 324 -16.50 14.46 -40.17
CA THR A 324 -17.62 15.18 -40.80
C THR A 324 -18.60 14.25 -41.49
N GLU A 325 -18.18 13.03 -41.83
CA GLU A 325 -19.01 12.04 -42.52
C GLU A 325 -19.80 11.16 -41.54
N GLU A 326 -21.11 11.03 -41.74
CA GLU A 326 -21.97 10.25 -40.85
C GLU A 326 -21.60 8.75 -40.81
N ALA A 327 -21.22 8.17 -41.94
CA ALA A 327 -20.82 6.76 -42.04
C ALA A 327 -19.56 6.44 -41.22
N GLU A 328 -18.59 7.37 -41.20
CA GLU A 328 -17.41 7.24 -40.35
C GLU A 328 -17.77 7.35 -38.87
N LEU A 329 -18.63 8.30 -38.50
CA LEU A 329 -19.10 8.45 -37.12
C LEU A 329 -19.85 7.21 -36.62
N GLU A 330 -20.70 6.62 -37.46
CA GLU A 330 -21.40 5.37 -37.18
C GLU A 330 -20.42 4.23 -36.90
N LYS A 331 -19.40 4.07 -37.77
CA LYS A 331 -18.35 3.06 -37.59
C LYS A 331 -17.58 3.24 -36.28
N ILE A 332 -17.27 4.47 -35.87
CA ILE A 332 -16.63 4.75 -34.57
C ILE A 332 -17.55 4.36 -33.41
N CYS A 333 -18.86 4.65 -33.52
CA CYS A 333 -19.84 4.25 -32.49
C CYS A 333 -19.92 2.73 -32.35
N HIS A 334 -19.99 1.98 -33.47
CA HIS A 334 -19.99 0.52 -33.45
C HIS A 334 -18.71 -0.04 -32.82
N LYS A 335 -17.54 0.51 -33.16
CA LYS A 335 -16.27 0.11 -32.54
C LYS A 335 -16.18 0.42 -31.05
N THR A 336 -16.83 1.49 -30.60
CA THR A 336 -16.94 1.81 -29.18
C THR A 336 -17.75 0.72 -28.44
N LEU A 337 -18.85 0.24 -29.05
CA LEU A 337 -19.65 -0.87 -28.52
C LEU A 337 -18.86 -2.19 -28.55
N ASP A 338 -18.10 -2.45 -29.61
CA ASP A 338 -17.19 -3.59 -29.70
C ASP A 338 -16.15 -3.54 -28.58
N CYS A 339 -15.55 -2.37 -28.31
CA CYS A 339 -14.62 -2.18 -27.20
C CYS A 339 -15.24 -2.57 -25.86
N MET A 340 -16.47 -2.11 -25.58
CA MET A 340 -17.17 -2.46 -24.35
C MET A 340 -17.40 -3.97 -24.22
N ASN A 341 -17.79 -4.65 -25.31
CA ASN A 341 -17.94 -6.11 -25.34
C ASN A 341 -16.59 -6.82 -25.17
N TRP A 342 -15.52 -6.34 -25.81
CA TRP A 342 -14.17 -6.90 -25.69
C TRP A 342 -13.67 -6.85 -24.24
N ILE A 343 -13.80 -5.69 -23.58
CA ILE A 343 -13.39 -5.48 -22.18
C ILE A 343 -14.19 -6.40 -21.26
N LEU A 344 -15.49 -6.50 -21.47
CA LEU A 344 -16.38 -7.35 -20.69
C LEU A 344 -15.93 -8.81 -20.73
N LEU A 345 -15.70 -9.35 -21.93
CA LEU A 345 -15.23 -10.72 -22.12
C LEU A 345 -13.83 -10.92 -21.51
N TYR A 346 -12.94 -9.95 -21.68
CA TYR A 346 -11.61 -9.98 -21.08
C TYR A 346 -11.67 -10.03 -19.55
N TYR A 347 -12.55 -9.24 -18.92
CA TYR A 347 -12.73 -9.22 -17.46
C TYR A 347 -13.34 -10.53 -16.95
N LEU A 348 -14.21 -11.16 -17.74
CA LEU A 348 -14.90 -12.41 -17.38
C LEU A 348 -14.00 -13.65 -17.51
N GLY A 349 -12.92 -13.60 -18.29
CA GLY A 349 -12.15 -14.80 -18.58
C GLY A 349 -10.85 -14.56 -19.33
N GLU A 350 -10.72 -15.24 -20.47
CA GLU A 350 -9.56 -15.17 -21.37
C GLU A 350 -9.68 -13.98 -22.33
N CYS A 351 -8.55 -13.59 -22.94
CA CYS A 351 -8.53 -12.58 -23.99
C CYS A 351 -9.37 -13.04 -25.21
N PRO A 352 -10.41 -12.29 -25.60
CA PRO A 352 -11.25 -12.66 -26.74
C PRO A 352 -10.55 -12.46 -28.08
N SER A 353 -9.61 -11.50 -28.18
CA SER A 353 -8.70 -11.31 -29.30
C SER A 353 -7.51 -10.47 -28.88
N TRP A 354 -6.31 -10.97 -29.15
CA TRP A 354 -5.02 -10.32 -28.89
C TRP A 354 -4.68 -9.25 -29.92
N SER A 355 -5.10 -9.41 -31.18
CA SER A 355 -4.86 -8.43 -32.27
C SER A 355 -5.90 -7.32 -32.33
N TRP A 356 -7.09 -7.50 -31.71
CA TRP A 356 -8.13 -6.47 -31.71
C TRP A 356 -7.65 -5.19 -31.00
N GLN A 357 -8.00 -4.05 -31.60
CA GLN A 357 -7.67 -2.72 -31.10
C GLN A 357 -8.71 -1.69 -31.53
N HIS A 358 -8.92 -0.68 -30.68
CA HIS A 358 -9.71 0.48 -31.00
C HIS A 358 -8.88 1.46 -31.85
N ASP A 359 -9.16 1.56 -33.14
CA ASP A 359 -8.31 2.25 -34.13
C ASP A 359 -8.50 3.77 -34.22
N THR A 360 -9.07 4.36 -33.17
CA THR A 360 -9.27 5.80 -33.08
C THR A 360 -9.16 6.27 -31.63
N LYS A 361 -8.65 7.50 -31.46
CA LYS A 361 -8.63 8.22 -30.18
C LYS A 361 -9.94 8.97 -29.90
N ILE A 362 -10.80 9.08 -30.91
CA ILE A 362 -12.09 9.76 -30.83
C ILE A 362 -13.06 8.90 -30.02
N ILE A 363 -13.70 9.52 -29.03
CA ILE A 363 -14.77 8.91 -28.24
C ILE A 363 -16.08 9.59 -28.63
N PRO A 364 -17.05 8.86 -29.19
CA PRO A 364 -18.35 9.43 -29.55
C PRO A 364 -19.09 9.94 -28.32
N SER A 365 -19.93 10.95 -28.54
CA SER A 365 -20.86 11.42 -27.51
C SER A 365 -21.97 10.39 -27.27
N LEU A 366 -22.53 10.36 -26.06
CA LEU A 366 -23.61 9.42 -25.74
C LEU A 366 -24.83 9.51 -26.68
N PRO A 367 -25.29 10.70 -27.12
CA PRO A 367 -26.36 10.80 -28.12
C PRO A 367 -26.02 10.14 -29.46
N GLU A 368 -24.77 10.24 -29.92
CA GLU A 368 -24.31 9.59 -31.15
C GLU A 368 -24.30 8.06 -30.96
N ILE A 369 -23.81 7.58 -29.82
CA ILE A 369 -23.87 6.15 -29.47
C ILE A 369 -25.32 5.67 -29.46
N VAL A 370 -26.26 6.41 -28.88
CA VAL A 370 -27.69 6.06 -28.88
C VAL A 370 -28.25 5.99 -30.31
N LYS A 371 -27.93 6.97 -31.16
CA LYS A 371 -28.38 7.01 -32.57
C LYS A 371 -27.93 5.75 -33.32
N TYR A 372 -26.63 5.45 -33.27
CA TYR A 372 -26.00 4.40 -34.07
C TYR A 372 -26.00 3.02 -33.41
N SER A 373 -26.37 2.89 -32.13
CA SER A 373 -26.59 1.58 -31.50
C SER A 373 -27.75 0.82 -32.16
N LYS A 374 -28.69 1.51 -32.82
CA LYS A 374 -29.85 0.89 -33.48
C LYS A 374 -29.48 0.06 -34.71
N THR A 375 -28.37 0.39 -35.36
CA THR A 375 -27.84 -0.29 -36.55
C THR A 375 -26.71 -1.27 -36.23
N TYR A 376 -26.32 -1.36 -34.95
CA TYR A 376 -25.26 -2.24 -34.49
C TYR A 376 -25.69 -3.71 -34.50
N SER A 377 -24.92 -4.55 -35.19
CA SER A 377 -25.18 -5.99 -35.35
C SER A 377 -24.31 -6.89 -34.45
N GLY A 378 -23.38 -6.32 -33.67
CA GLY A 378 -22.45 -7.10 -32.86
C GLY A 378 -21.20 -7.52 -33.62
N ILE A 379 -20.15 -7.88 -32.86
CA ILE A 379 -18.91 -8.46 -33.38
C ILE A 379 -18.67 -9.84 -32.77
N ILE A 380 -18.10 -10.75 -33.56
CA ILE A 380 -17.51 -11.99 -33.08
C ILE A 380 -16.00 -11.81 -33.14
N PHE A 381 -15.35 -11.80 -31.98
CA PHE A 381 -13.90 -11.67 -31.90
C PHE A 381 -13.22 -12.97 -32.38
N GLN A 382 -12.24 -12.82 -33.26
CA GLN A 382 -11.41 -13.94 -33.68
C GLN A 382 -10.37 -14.22 -32.60
N LYS A 383 -10.38 -15.44 -32.07
CA LYS A 383 -9.34 -15.92 -31.16
C LYS A 383 -8.05 -16.15 -31.95
N ASP A 384 -6.99 -15.48 -31.54
CA ASP A 384 -5.69 -15.41 -32.20
C ASP A 384 -4.54 -15.59 -31.19
N ARG A 385 -3.28 -15.45 -31.63
CA ARG A 385 -2.10 -15.60 -30.78
C ARG A 385 -1.71 -14.28 -30.12
N PRO A 386 -1.14 -14.31 -28.90
CA PRO A 386 -0.45 -13.15 -28.36
C PRO A 386 0.71 -12.72 -29.26
N LEU A 387 1.07 -11.44 -29.15
CA LEU A 387 2.29 -10.90 -29.74
C LEU A 387 3.52 -11.60 -29.13
N SER A 388 4.56 -11.83 -29.94
CA SER A 388 5.90 -12.10 -29.44
C SER A 388 6.39 -10.90 -28.60
N THR A 389 7.43 -11.10 -27.80
CA THR A 389 7.90 -10.00 -26.95
C THR A 389 8.47 -8.85 -27.76
N PHE A 390 9.05 -9.13 -28.94
CA PHE A 390 9.61 -8.10 -29.80
C PHE A 390 8.53 -7.41 -30.65
N GLU A 391 7.53 -8.15 -31.11
CA GLU A 391 6.32 -7.55 -31.70
C GLU A 391 5.63 -6.61 -30.70
N HIS A 392 5.54 -7.02 -29.42
CA HIS A 392 4.99 -6.20 -28.34
C HIS A 392 5.87 -4.98 -28.04
N LEU A 393 7.19 -5.13 -28.03
CA LEU A 393 8.14 -4.04 -27.84
C LEU A 393 8.03 -3.01 -28.96
N LEU A 394 7.94 -3.43 -30.23
CA LEU A 394 7.65 -2.56 -31.36
C LEU A 394 6.32 -1.84 -31.14
N CYS A 395 5.26 -2.57 -30.78
CA CYS A 395 3.94 -1.99 -30.56
C CYS A 395 3.92 -0.89 -29.47
N THR A 396 4.76 -0.99 -28.44
CA THR A 396 4.77 -0.08 -27.28
C THR A 396 5.85 1.00 -27.35
N TYR A 397 6.82 0.86 -28.26
CA TYR A 397 7.97 1.77 -28.35
C TYR A 397 7.58 3.20 -28.73
N ASN A 398 8.24 4.19 -28.12
CA ASN A 398 8.07 5.60 -28.46
C ASN A 398 9.45 6.24 -28.75
N PRO A 399 9.75 6.61 -30.00
CA PRO A 399 11.09 7.06 -30.39
C PRO A 399 11.48 8.44 -29.83
N ASN A 400 10.51 9.25 -29.39
CA ASN A 400 10.79 10.56 -28.78
C ASN A 400 11.27 10.45 -27.32
N ARG A 401 11.42 9.25 -26.79
CA ARG A 401 11.87 9.02 -25.41
C ARG A 401 13.21 8.31 -25.39
N ARG A 402 14.10 8.77 -24.51
CA ARG A 402 15.36 8.08 -24.23
C ARG A 402 15.06 6.71 -23.62
N ASP A 403 15.35 5.66 -24.38
CA ASP A 403 15.32 4.29 -23.88
C ASP A 403 16.55 3.53 -24.36
N ASP A 404 17.57 3.52 -23.51
CA ASP A 404 18.87 2.88 -23.77
C ASP A 404 18.76 1.34 -23.68
N LYS A 405 17.61 0.79 -23.26
CA LYS A 405 17.41 -0.64 -22.98
C LYS A 405 16.54 -1.38 -24.02
N ILE A 406 16.28 -0.73 -25.16
CA ILE A 406 15.60 -1.31 -26.34
C ILE A 406 16.66 -1.68 -27.39
N PRO A 407 16.52 -2.84 -28.09
CA PRO A 407 17.41 -3.22 -29.20
C PRO A 407 17.51 -2.14 -30.28
N GLU A 408 18.71 -1.86 -30.78
CA GLU A 408 18.91 -0.83 -31.80
C GLU A 408 18.20 -1.17 -33.12
N GLU A 409 18.06 -2.46 -33.42
CA GLU A 409 17.30 -2.98 -34.56
C GLU A 409 15.83 -2.53 -34.47
N VAL A 410 15.19 -2.73 -33.31
CA VAL A 410 13.81 -2.29 -33.05
C VAL A 410 13.67 -0.77 -33.21
N LYS A 411 14.64 0.01 -32.73
CA LYS A 411 14.64 1.47 -32.89
C LYS A 411 14.76 1.88 -34.36
N ASN A 412 15.64 1.20 -35.10
CA ASN A 412 15.89 1.49 -36.52
C ASN A 412 14.64 1.19 -37.36
N ILE A 413 13.98 0.04 -37.17
CA ILE A 413 12.74 -0.28 -37.89
C ILE A 413 11.62 0.69 -37.56
N ALA A 414 11.45 1.07 -36.29
CA ALA A 414 10.46 2.06 -35.90
C ALA A 414 10.71 3.42 -36.59
N LYS A 415 11.97 3.83 -36.75
CA LYS A 415 12.36 5.09 -37.39
C LYS A 415 12.39 5.07 -38.91
N THR A 416 12.49 3.89 -39.54
CA THR A 416 12.62 3.73 -40.99
C THR A 416 11.33 3.16 -41.57
N THR A 417 11.17 1.83 -41.52
CA THR A 417 10.07 1.08 -42.13
C THR A 417 8.70 1.46 -41.58
N LEU A 418 8.60 1.66 -40.27
CA LEU A 418 7.33 1.98 -39.59
C LEU A 418 7.21 3.47 -39.23
N SER A 419 8.04 4.34 -39.81
CA SER A 419 8.11 5.78 -39.49
C SER A 419 6.75 6.47 -39.50
N LYS A 420 5.86 6.09 -40.43
CA LYS A 420 4.48 6.57 -40.54
C LYS A 420 3.65 6.40 -39.25
N TYR A 421 3.99 5.39 -38.44
CA TYR A 421 3.22 4.97 -37.27
C TYR A 421 3.80 5.45 -35.93
N TYR A 422 4.93 6.15 -35.96
CA TYR A 422 5.57 6.66 -34.76
C TYR A 422 5.69 8.19 -34.80
N PRO A 423 5.59 8.86 -33.64
CA PRO A 423 5.83 10.28 -33.55
C PRO A 423 7.33 10.54 -33.69
N ILE A 424 7.83 10.82 -34.89
CA ILE A 424 9.24 11.15 -35.13
C ILE A 424 9.38 12.68 -35.20
N ASP A 425 10.41 13.23 -34.57
CA ASP A 425 10.78 14.65 -34.59
C ASP A 425 9.72 15.63 -34.07
N GLY A 426 8.91 15.21 -33.09
CA GLY A 426 7.88 16.07 -32.48
C GLY A 426 6.74 16.46 -33.43
N THR A 427 6.68 15.85 -34.62
CA THR A 427 5.58 16.04 -35.56
C THR A 427 4.29 15.37 -35.04
N SER A 428 3.17 16.08 -35.15
CA SER A 428 1.84 15.59 -34.76
C SER A 428 1.18 14.71 -35.82
N ASN A 429 1.74 14.64 -37.03
CA ASN A 429 1.16 13.96 -38.19
C ASN A 429 1.73 12.55 -38.36
N TYR A 430 1.39 11.64 -37.45
CA TYR A 430 1.66 10.21 -37.58
C TYR A 430 0.37 9.42 -37.40
N GLU A 431 0.30 8.24 -38.03
CA GLU A 431 -0.81 7.32 -37.83
C GLU A 431 -0.60 6.61 -36.50
N PHE A 432 -1.30 7.05 -35.46
CA PHE A 432 -1.17 6.42 -34.14
C PHE A 432 -1.43 4.91 -34.18
N PHE A 433 -2.33 4.47 -35.07
CA PHE A 433 -2.72 3.08 -35.20
C PHE A 433 -1.73 2.27 -36.03
N LEU A 434 -1.11 1.25 -35.44
CA LEU A 434 -0.28 0.27 -36.14
C LEU A 434 -1.11 -0.99 -36.43
N PRO A 435 -1.45 -1.30 -37.70
CA PRO A 435 -2.19 -2.51 -38.03
C PRO A 435 -1.41 -3.79 -37.67
N TYR A 436 -2.11 -4.83 -37.21
CA TYR A 436 -1.52 -6.10 -36.78
C TYR A 436 -0.72 -6.78 -37.92
N ASP A 437 -1.29 -6.85 -39.13
CA ASP A 437 -0.65 -7.49 -40.27
C ASP A 437 0.63 -6.75 -40.70
N VAL A 438 0.63 -5.42 -40.59
CA VAL A 438 1.81 -4.58 -40.88
C VAL A 438 2.90 -4.83 -39.83
N LEU A 439 2.55 -4.85 -38.54
CA LEU A 439 3.49 -5.14 -37.46
C LEU A 439 4.14 -6.52 -37.62
N THR A 440 3.34 -7.56 -37.78
CA THR A 440 3.80 -8.95 -37.82
C THR A 440 4.65 -9.23 -39.07
N LYS A 441 4.22 -8.76 -40.25
CA LYS A 441 5.00 -8.89 -41.49
C LYS A 441 6.33 -8.16 -41.39
N THR A 442 6.32 -6.92 -40.91
CA THR A 442 7.55 -6.14 -40.74
C THR A 442 8.52 -6.81 -39.80
N TYR A 443 8.03 -7.44 -38.72
CA TYR A 443 8.86 -8.18 -37.78
C TYR A 443 9.46 -9.45 -38.39
N GLN A 444 8.69 -10.22 -39.16
CA GLN A 444 9.15 -11.42 -39.86
C GLN A 444 10.29 -11.12 -40.86
N ASP A 445 10.20 -10.00 -41.58
CA ASP A 445 11.20 -9.62 -42.58
C ASP A 445 12.60 -9.33 -41.98
N ILE A 446 12.66 -9.03 -40.69
CA ILE A 446 13.89 -8.58 -39.99
C ILE A 446 14.38 -9.55 -38.92
N GLU A 447 13.57 -10.54 -38.52
CA GLU A 447 13.88 -11.48 -37.44
C GLU A 447 15.26 -12.13 -37.63
N SER A 448 15.58 -12.51 -38.86
CA SER A 448 16.87 -13.09 -39.27
C SER A 448 18.09 -12.18 -39.10
N HIS A 449 17.89 -10.88 -38.96
CA HIS A 449 18.94 -9.88 -38.80
C HIS A 449 19.19 -9.50 -37.33
N ILE A 450 18.37 -10.02 -36.41
CA ILE A 450 18.54 -9.81 -34.97
C ILE A 450 19.56 -10.82 -34.45
N SER A 451 20.59 -10.35 -33.74
CA SER A 451 21.61 -11.23 -33.13
C SER A 451 20.99 -12.30 -32.22
N ASN A 452 21.49 -13.53 -32.28
CA ASN A 452 21.02 -14.67 -31.48
C ASN A 452 20.91 -14.36 -29.97
N ASP A 453 21.88 -13.64 -29.40
CA ASP A 453 21.86 -13.26 -27.97
C ASP A 453 20.64 -12.42 -27.60
N LYS A 454 20.16 -11.56 -28.51
CA LYS A 454 18.97 -10.73 -28.30
C LYS A 454 17.68 -11.53 -28.51
N LEU A 455 17.67 -12.50 -29.43
CA LEU A 455 16.55 -13.40 -29.68
C LEU A 455 16.25 -14.32 -28.49
N THR A 456 17.21 -14.55 -27.59
CA THR A 456 16.94 -15.28 -26.32
C THR A 456 15.83 -14.64 -25.49
N ARG A 457 15.61 -13.32 -25.63
CA ARG A 457 14.54 -12.57 -24.98
C ARG A 457 13.23 -12.63 -25.75
N ASP A 458 13.26 -12.92 -27.06
CA ASP A 458 12.05 -13.10 -27.85
C ASP A 458 11.45 -14.49 -27.70
N LYS A 459 10.79 -14.69 -26.56
CA LYS A 459 10.26 -15.97 -26.16
C LYS A 459 8.88 -15.82 -25.56
N LEU A 460 7.97 -16.68 -26.01
CA LEU A 460 6.70 -16.92 -25.34
C LEU A 460 6.74 -18.26 -24.61
N SER A 461 6.27 -18.28 -23.37
CA SER A 461 6.22 -19.48 -22.53
C SER A 461 5.04 -19.39 -21.58
N TYR A 462 4.10 -20.31 -21.72
CA TYR A 462 2.96 -20.47 -20.80
C TYR A 462 3.33 -21.26 -19.53
N ASP A 463 4.63 -21.46 -19.31
CA ASP A 463 5.12 -22.26 -18.22
C ASP A 463 5.05 -21.48 -16.91
N LEU A 464 4.67 -22.18 -15.86
CA LEU A 464 4.82 -21.71 -14.49
C LEU A 464 6.06 -22.37 -13.90
N TYR A 465 6.70 -21.69 -12.96
CA TYR A 465 7.86 -22.23 -12.26
C TYR A 465 7.54 -22.38 -10.79
N GLN A 466 7.69 -23.59 -10.26
CA GLN A 466 7.63 -23.87 -8.83
C GLN A 466 9.04 -23.85 -8.25
N TYR A 467 9.16 -23.28 -7.05
CA TYR A 467 10.40 -23.24 -6.28
C TYR A 467 10.21 -23.99 -4.97
N GLU A 468 11.14 -24.89 -4.67
CA GLU A 468 11.13 -25.67 -3.43
C GLU A 468 12.56 -26.00 -3.01
N ASN A 469 12.94 -25.61 -1.79
CA ASN A 469 14.28 -25.82 -1.23
C ASN A 469 15.43 -25.40 -2.17
N GLY A 470 15.26 -24.30 -2.89
CA GLY A 470 16.25 -23.78 -3.86
C GLY A 470 16.24 -24.47 -5.23
N THR A 471 15.37 -25.44 -5.45
CA THR A 471 15.19 -26.10 -6.76
C THR A 471 14.06 -25.42 -7.53
N LYS A 472 14.25 -25.25 -8.84
CA LYS A 472 13.24 -24.72 -9.77
C LYS A 472 12.71 -25.84 -10.66
N VAL A 473 11.39 -26.03 -10.69
CA VAL A 473 10.72 -27.02 -11.53
C VAL A 473 9.70 -26.33 -12.41
N LYS A 474 9.71 -26.63 -13.71
CA LYS A 474 8.70 -26.17 -14.66
C LYS A 474 7.41 -26.97 -14.47
N ILE A 475 6.28 -26.30 -14.36
CA ILE A 475 4.95 -26.89 -14.22
C ILE A 475 3.99 -26.31 -15.26
N ILE A 476 2.98 -27.09 -15.65
CA ILE A 476 1.93 -26.67 -16.58
C ILE A 476 0.66 -26.41 -15.77
N LEU A 477 -0.05 -25.31 -16.07
CA LEU A 477 -1.28 -24.97 -15.34
C LEU A 477 -2.31 -26.11 -15.34
N LYS A 478 -2.45 -26.83 -16.45
CA LYS A 478 -3.33 -28.02 -16.57
C LYS A 478 -2.87 -29.22 -15.73
N SER A 479 -1.56 -29.39 -15.52
CA SER A 479 -1.05 -30.51 -14.70
C SER A 479 -1.26 -30.28 -13.20
N LEU A 480 -1.58 -29.05 -12.77
CA LEU A 480 -2.02 -28.78 -11.40
C LEU A 480 -3.39 -29.38 -11.09
N ILE A 481 -4.18 -29.75 -12.11
CA ILE A 481 -5.53 -30.31 -11.97
C ILE A 481 -5.48 -31.80 -11.60
N ASN A 482 -4.30 -32.44 -11.57
CA ASN A 482 -4.19 -33.86 -11.20
C ASN A 482 -4.46 -34.06 -9.70
N PRO A 483 -5.42 -34.92 -9.32
CA PRO A 483 -5.85 -35.12 -7.92
C PRO A 483 -4.81 -35.83 -7.03
N GLU A 484 -3.76 -36.40 -7.62
CA GLU A 484 -2.63 -37.00 -6.89
C GLU A 484 -1.69 -35.96 -6.26
N PHE A 485 -1.87 -34.67 -6.55
CA PHE A 485 -1.12 -33.61 -5.88
C PHE A 485 -1.68 -33.39 -4.48
N ASP A 486 -1.00 -34.01 -3.51
CA ASP A 486 -1.44 -34.13 -2.12
C ASP A 486 -1.74 -32.77 -1.46
N LEU A 487 -3.03 -32.49 -1.30
CA LEU A 487 -3.57 -31.34 -0.56
C LEU A 487 -3.61 -31.60 0.96
N SER A 488 -3.15 -32.76 1.44
CA SER A 488 -3.24 -33.16 2.86
C SER A 488 -2.48 -32.25 3.84
N LYS A 489 -1.64 -31.33 3.35
CA LYS A 489 -0.93 -30.34 4.19
C LYS A 489 -1.69 -29.04 4.42
N SER A 490 -2.88 -28.83 3.84
CA SER A 490 -3.67 -27.64 4.15
C SER A 490 -4.31 -27.80 5.53
N ASN A 491 -3.88 -26.99 6.50
CA ASN A 491 -4.52 -26.93 7.81
C ASN A 491 -6.04 -26.73 7.65
N GLN A 492 -6.79 -27.78 8.01
CA GLN A 492 -8.24 -27.85 7.90
C GLN A 492 -8.86 -26.96 8.97
N ASN A 493 -9.14 -25.70 8.64
CA ASN A 493 -10.32 -24.95 9.09
C ASN A 493 -10.25 -23.50 8.60
N PRO A 494 -11.31 -22.94 7.98
CA PRO A 494 -11.30 -21.53 7.59
C PRO A 494 -11.20 -20.65 8.84
N LEU A 495 -10.19 -19.78 8.82
CA LEU A 495 -10.06 -18.63 9.71
C LEU A 495 -11.25 -17.68 9.50
N TYR A 496 -11.61 -16.94 10.55
CA TYR A 496 -12.61 -15.88 10.41
C TYR A 496 -12.18 -14.85 9.37
N PHE A 497 -13.05 -14.65 8.39
CA PHE A 497 -12.94 -13.57 7.42
C PHE A 497 -14.03 -12.53 7.75
N PRO A 498 -13.66 -11.25 8.02
CA PRO A 498 -14.62 -10.19 8.33
C PRO A 498 -15.77 -10.11 7.31
N SER A 499 -17.02 -10.12 7.75
CA SER A 499 -18.21 -9.94 6.90
C SER A 499 -19.39 -9.39 7.71
N LEU A 500 -20.34 -8.73 7.05
CA LEU A 500 -21.60 -8.30 7.68
C LEU A 500 -22.56 -9.47 7.94
N ASN A 501 -22.30 -10.61 7.32
CA ASN A 501 -23.13 -11.81 7.39
C ASN A 501 -22.49 -12.92 8.24
N SER A 502 -21.29 -12.70 8.79
CA SER A 502 -20.58 -13.72 9.59
C SER A 502 -21.29 -14.02 10.92
N ILE A 503 -22.04 -13.04 11.45
CA ILE A 503 -22.90 -13.21 12.62
C ILE A 503 -24.29 -12.69 12.24
N LYS A 504 -25.34 -13.43 12.60
CA LYS A 504 -26.73 -12.98 12.43
C LYS A 504 -27.05 -11.89 13.45
N PHE A 505 -26.58 -10.67 13.20
CA PHE A 505 -27.10 -9.49 13.86
C PHE A 505 -28.32 -8.97 13.10
N HIS A 506 -29.36 -8.53 13.81
CA HIS A 506 -30.35 -7.64 13.21
C HIS A 506 -29.69 -6.27 13.07
N TYR A 507 -29.58 -5.73 11.87
CA TYR A 507 -29.07 -4.37 11.64
C TYR A 507 -29.88 -3.68 10.54
N GLN A 508 -29.87 -2.35 10.55
CA GLN A 508 -30.54 -1.52 9.53
C GLN A 508 -29.50 -0.75 8.74
N SER A 509 -29.60 -0.77 7.41
CA SER A 509 -28.79 0.06 6.52
C SER A 509 -29.49 1.39 6.22
N LYS A 510 -28.73 2.49 6.19
CA LYS A 510 -29.21 3.80 5.73
C LYS A 510 -28.11 4.53 4.95
N ILE A 511 -28.50 5.40 4.03
CA ILE A 511 -27.57 6.30 3.36
C ILE A 511 -27.52 7.62 4.15
N SER A 512 -26.32 8.06 4.53
CA SER A 512 -26.12 9.35 5.20
C SER A 512 -26.33 10.53 4.26
N ARG A 513 -26.45 11.75 4.81
CA ARG A 513 -26.44 12.99 4.01
C ARG A 513 -25.16 13.15 3.17
N SER A 514 -24.05 12.57 3.60
CA SER A 514 -22.78 12.55 2.87
C SER A 514 -22.67 11.44 1.80
N GLY A 515 -23.77 10.73 1.53
CA GLY A 515 -23.83 9.65 0.53
C GLY A 515 -23.16 8.36 0.97
N LYS A 516 -22.83 8.21 2.26
CA LYS A 516 -22.17 7.04 2.85
C LYS A 516 -23.22 6.01 3.28
N VAL A 517 -22.97 4.73 2.98
CA VAL A 517 -23.84 3.64 3.44
C VAL A 517 -23.40 3.25 4.84
N CYS A 518 -24.35 3.35 5.77
CA CYS A 518 -24.14 3.21 7.18
C CYS A 518 -24.99 2.08 7.74
N PHE A 519 -24.45 1.36 8.72
CA PHE A 519 -25.15 0.29 9.42
C PHE A 519 -25.46 0.71 10.84
N SER A 520 -26.69 0.43 11.26
CA SER A 520 -27.20 0.75 12.57
C SER A 520 -27.49 -0.56 13.30
N PHE A 521 -26.79 -0.78 14.41
CA PHE A 521 -26.89 -1.99 15.22
C PHE A 521 -27.78 -1.71 16.44
N PRO A 522 -28.79 -2.54 16.73
CA PRO A 522 -29.58 -2.42 17.93
C PRO A 522 -28.66 -2.58 19.13
N ASN A 523 -28.73 -1.61 20.03
CA ASN A 523 -28.44 -1.91 21.41
C ASN A 523 -29.51 -2.91 21.86
N PHE A 524 -29.13 -4.00 22.52
CA PHE A 524 -30.09 -5.03 22.89
C PHE A 524 -30.97 -4.54 24.04
N ASP A 525 -31.97 -3.70 23.74
CA ASP A 525 -32.87 -3.08 24.73
C ASP A 525 -33.60 -4.15 25.58
N ASP A 526 -33.85 -5.34 25.03
CA ASP A 526 -34.43 -6.47 25.76
C ASP A 526 -33.42 -7.25 26.61
N PHE A 527 -32.12 -7.23 26.25
CA PHE A 527 -31.05 -7.83 27.06
C PHE A 527 -30.73 -6.97 28.29
N GLU A 528 -30.79 -5.64 28.15
CA GLU A 528 -30.69 -4.70 29.27
C GLU A 528 -31.87 -4.79 30.25
N LYS A 529 -33.02 -5.34 29.83
CA LYS A 529 -34.14 -5.63 30.74
C LYS A 529 -33.92 -6.91 31.56
N GLN A 530 -33.12 -7.84 31.04
CA GLN A 530 -32.92 -9.16 31.66
C GLN A 530 -31.69 -9.23 32.57
N ASN A 531 -30.68 -8.39 32.36
CA ASN A 531 -29.42 -8.43 33.12
C ASN A 531 -28.99 -7.03 33.57
N SER A 532 -28.73 -6.86 34.87
CA SER A 532 -28.11 -5.64 35.40
C SER A 532 -26.60 -5.61 35.11
N ILE A 533 -25.98 -4.43 35.18
CA ILE A 533 -24.53 -4.27 35.01
C ILE A 533 -23.76 -5.09 36.04
N GLU A 534 -24.27 -5.24 37.27
CA GLU A 534 -23.63 -6.03 38.31
C GLU A 534 -23.57 -7.52 37.91
N ILE A 535 -24.66 -8.07 37.36
CA ILE A 535 -24.74 -9.47 36.90
C ILE A 535 -23.80 -9.70 35.71
N LEU A 536 -23.76 -8.75 34.77
CA LEU A 536 -22.86 -8.84 33.61
C LEU A 536 -21.39 -8.75 34.03
N ASN A 537 -21.05 -7.86 34.96
CA ASN A 537 -19.71 -7.78 35.52
C ASN A 537 -19.33 -9.07 36.26
N GLN A 538 -20.22 -9.66 37.06
CA GLN A 538 -19.96 -10.94 37.73
C GLN A 538 -19.71 -12.08 36.75
N SER A 539 -20.40 -12.10 35.60
CA SER A 539 -20.34 -13.21 34.64
C SER A 539 -19.26 -13.08 33.57
N LEU A 540 -18.87 -11.86 33.18
CA LEU A 540 -17.99 -11.59 32.03
C LEU A 540 -16.64 -10.98 32.41
N LYS A 541 -16.48 -10.39 33.60
CA LYS A 541 -15.19 -9.83 34.04
C LYS A 541 -14.11 -10.91 34.06
N GLY A 542 -12.94 -10.58 33.51
CA GLY A 542 -11.82 -11.49 33.36
C GLY A 542 -11.96 -12.51 32.23
N LYS A 543 -13.09 -12.52 31.49
CA LYS A 543 -13.27 -13.38 30.32
C LYS A 543 -12.82 -12.68 29.03
N ILE A 544 -12.49 -13.49 28.04
CA ILE A 544 -12.16 -13.03 26.69
C ILE A 544 -13.42 -13.14 25.83
N VAL A 545 -13.76 -12.05 25.16
CA VAL A 545 -14.80 -12.01 24.11
C VAL A 545 -14.19 -11.54 22.80
N LEU A 546 -14.96 -11.60 21.73
CA LEU A 546 -14.58 -10.99 20.45
C LEU A 546 -15.24 -9.62 20.33
N ALA A 547 -14.46 -8.56 20.18
CA ALA A 547 -14.93 -7.19 20.12
C ALA A 547 -14.70 -6.56 18.73
N ASN A 548 -15.37 -5.42 18.48
CA ASN A 548 -15.20 -4.59 17.28
C ASN A 548 -15.77 -5.19 15.98
N TYR A 549 -16.97 -5.79 16.05
CA TYR A 549 -17.71 -6.24 14.86
C TYR A 549 -17.81 -5.13 13.78
N PRO A 550 -17.62 -5.44 12.48
CA PRO A 550 -17.41 -6.75 11.86
C PRO A 550 -15.94 -7.17 11.75
N PHE A 551 -15.03 -6.48 12.44
CA PHE A 551 -13.60 -6.78 12.46
C PHE A 551 -13.21 -7.33 13.83
N LEU A 552 -13.73 -8.52 14.13
CA LEU A 552 -13.64 -9.15 15.45
C LEU A 552 -12.20 -9.38 15.91
N LYS A 553 -11.93 -9.09 17.19
CA LYS A 553 -10.64 -9.31 17.86
C LYS A 553 -10.83 -9.83 19.29
N PRO A 554 -9.95 -10.70 19.79
CA PRO A 554 -9.92 -11.06 21.20
C PRO A 554 -9.76 -9.82 22.09
N PHE A 555 -10.62 -9.73 23.10
CA PHE A 555 -10.70 -8.60 24.02
C PHE A 555 -10.92 -9.12 25.43
N LEU A 556 -9.99 -8.80 26.34
CA LEU A 556 -10.08 -9.15 27.75
C LEU A 556 -10.95 -8.12 28.47
N ILE A 557 -12.05 -8.56 29.05
CA ILE A 557 -13.00 -7.69 29.77
C ILE A 557 -12.47 -7.41 31.17
N GLU A 558 -12.29 -6.14 31.51
CA GLU A 558 -11.97 -5.70 32.87
C GLU A 558 -13.22 -5.26 33.63
N GLU A 559 -14.14 -4.59 32.94
CA GLU A 559 -15.36 -4.04 33.52
C GLU A 559 -16.39 -3.74 32.43
N ILE A 560 -17.67 -3.72 32.79
CA ILE A 560 -18.79 -3.27 31.98
C ILE A 560 -19.35 -2.01 32.63
N ILE A 561 -19.41 -0.94 31.84
CA ILE A 561 -19.82 0.40 32.28
C ILE A 561 -20.91 0.97 31.37
N THR A 562 -21.59 2.02 31.82
CA THR A 562 -22.48 2.83 30.98
C THR A 562 -21.72 3.96 30.30
N THR A 563 -21.94 4.16 29.01
CA THR A 563 -21.38 5.30 28.26
C THR A 563 -22.41 5.92 27.34
N PRO A 564 -22.21 7.17 26.88
CA PRO A 564 -23.08 7.78 25.88
C PRO A 564 -23.21 6.91 24.63
N LYS A 565 -24.40 6.89 24.02
CA LYS A 565 -24.68 6.11 22.80
C LYS A 565 -23.88 6.58 21.58
N THR A 566 -23.45 7.84 21.58
CA THR A 566 -22.69 8.44 20.49
C THR A 566 -21.21 8.13 20.64
N ASN A 567 -20.62 7.55 19.60
CA ASN A 567 -19.18 7.31 19.53
C ASN A 567 -18.64 7.89 18.21
N PRO A 568 -17.95 9.04 18.27
CA PRO A 568 -17.46 9.73 17.07
C PRO A 568 -16.58 8.86 16.17
N ASN A 569 -15.86 7.87 16.73
CA ASN A 569 -15.00 6.99 15.96
C ASN A 569 -15.80 5.93 15.18
N LEU A 570 -16.88 5.41 15.75
CA LEU A 570 -17.78 4.47 15.07
C LEU A 570 -18.58 5.16 13.96
N GLU A 571 -19.07 6.37 14.21
CA GLU A 571 -19.81 7.15 13.22
C GLU A 571 -18.91 7.53 12.02
N LYS A 572 -17.64 7.84 12.28
CA LYS A 572 -16.61 8.05 11.25
C LYS A 572 -16.42 6.86 10.32
N ILE A 573 -16.68 5.63 10.77
CA ILE A 573 -16.65 4.41 9.94
C ILE A 573 -18.04 3.91 9.53
N GLY A 574 -19.09 4.69 9.80
CA GLY A 574 -20.45 4.42 9.32
C GLY A 574 -21.22 3.41 10.16
N ILE A 575 -20.77 3.18 11.39
CA ILE A 575 -21.45 2.33 12.37
C ILE A 575 -22.20 3.24 13.34
N TYR A 576 -23.49 3.00 13.50
CA TYR A 576 -24.38 3.70 14.44
C TYR A 576 -24.98 2.69 15.41
N ILE A 577 -25.25 3.13 16.64
CA ILE A 577 -25.90 2.32 17.66
C ILE A 577 -27.33 2.83 17.82
N LEU A 578 -28.29 1.94 17.61
CA LEU A 578 -29.71 2.22 17.81
C LEU A 578 -30.05 1.92 19.28
N SER A 579 -30.21 2.96 20.09
CA SER A 579 -30.72 2.86 21.45
C SER A 579 -31.74 3.96 21.70
N LYS A 580 -32.84 3.64 22.37
CA LYS A 580 -33.79 4.65 22.86
C LYS A 580 -33.23 5.44 24.05
N LYS A 581 -32.26 4.87 24.77
CA LYS A 581 -31.59 5.50 25.91
C LYS A 581 -30.38 6.30 25.44
N ASP A 582 -30.06 7.38 26.14
CA ASP A 582 -28.85 8.18 25.84
C ASP A 582 -27.55 7.50 26.25
N ASN A 583 -27.63 6.54 27.19
CA ASN A 583 -26.53 5.69 27.60
C ASN A 583 -26.75 4.24 27.16
N ILE A 584 -25.65 3.56 26.87
CA ILE A 584 -25.58 2.15 26.45
C ILE A 584 -24.57 1.40 27.31
N TYR A 585 -24.67 0.07 27.35
CA TYR A 585 -23.65 -0.76 27.97
C TYR A 585 -22.42 -0.88 27.06
N SER A 586 -21.25 -0.64 27.66
CA SER A 586 -19.95 -0.73 27.00
C SER A 586 -18.98 -1.55 27.85
N MET A 587 -18.19 -2.38 27.19
CA MET A 587 -17.09 -3.12 27.81
C MET A 587 -15.84 -2.25 27.84
N LYS A 588 -15.26 -2.12 29.02
CA LYS A 588 -13.93 -1.58 29.27
C LYS A 588 -12.95 -2.74 29.43
N GLY A 589 -11.82 -2.68 28.75
CA GLY A 589 -10.85 -3.77 28.75
C GLY A 589 -9.71 -3.56 27.77
N LYS A 590 -8.96 -4.62 27.47
CA LYS A 590 -7.72 -4.55 26.69
C LYS A 590 -7.71 -5.54 25.54
N TYR A 591 -7.13 -5.12 24.42
CA TYR A 591 -6.79 -6.03 23.32
C TYR A 591 -5.45 -6.74 23.60
N PHE A 592 -5.16 -7.78 22.82
CA PHE A 592 -3.88 -8.47 22.84
C PHE A 592 -2.96 -7.91 21.74
N HIS A 593 -1.70 -7.61 22.09
CA HIS A 593 -0.59 -7.38 21.18
C HIS A 593 -0.02 -8.70 20.65
N TYR A 594 0.43 -8.69 19.40
CA TYR A 594 1.04 -9.82 18.72
C TYR A 594 2.39 -9.46 18.12
N SER A 595 3.22 -10.48 17.91
CA SER A 595 4.44 -10.39 17.16
C SER A 595 4.12 -10.17 15.69
N ALA A 596 4.74 -9.14 15.11
CA ALA A 596 4.75 -8.97 13.67
C ALA A 596 5.54 -10.09 12.97
N SER A 597 6.33 -10.91 13.70
CA SER A 597 7.23 -11.93 13.17
C SER A 597 6.65 -13.35 13.05
N ASP A 598 5.52 -13.64 13.69
CA ASP A 598 4.89 -14.97 13.61
C ASP A 598 3.40 -14.96 14.01
N HIS A 599 2.82 -13.78 14.27
CA HIS A 599 1.46 -13.60 14.77
C HIS A 599 1.17 -14.24 16.13
N SER A 600 2.20 -14.67 16.87
CA SER A 600 2.07 -15.08 18.27
C SER A 600 1.65 -13.90 19.14
N PHE A 601 0.89 -14.14 20.21
CA PHE A 601 0.62 -13.09 21.17
C PHE A 601 1.83 -12.84 22.06
N ILE A 602 2.13 -11.57 22.29
CA ILE A 602 3.25 -11.18 23.15
C ILE A 602 2.71 -10.62 24.48
N GLN A 603 1.64 -9.80 24.45
CA GLN A 603 1.23 -9.01 25.61
C GLN A 603 -0.21 -8.48 25.51
N LEU A 604 -0.76 -7.91 26.58
CA LEU A 604 -1.95 -7.06 26.53
C LEU A 604 -1.58 -5.62 26.14
N GLU A 605 -2.46 -4.93 25.41
CA GLU A 605 -2.33 -3.50 25.16
C GLU A 605 -2.30 -2.71 26.48
N ARG A 606 -1.45 -1.68 26.54
CA ARG A 606 -1.30 -0.85 27.76
C ARG A 606 -2.52 0.03 28.03
N THR A 607 -3.27 0.39 27.00
CA THR A 607 -4.38 1.33 27.08
C THR A 607 -5.72 0.61 27.09
N ASP A 608 -6.56 0.95 28.05
CA ASP A 608 -7.95 0.49 28.07
C ASP A 608 -8.69 1.02 26.84
N SER A 609 -9.43 0.12 26.20
CA SER A 609 -10.35 0.43 25.12
C SER A 609 -11.78 0.27 25.62
N LEU A 610 -12.68 1.07 25.03
CA LEU A 610 -14.10 1.04 25.31
C LEU A 610 -14.86 0.60 24.07
N ILE A 611 -15.62 -0.49 24.18
CA ILE A 611 -16.38 -1.06 23.06
C ILE A 611 -17.85 -1.25 23.46
N PRO A 612 -18.81 -0.76 22.65
CA PRO A 612 -20.22 -1.06 22.86
C PRO A 612 -20.50 -2.56 22.94
N TYR A 613 -21.29 -2.98 23.92
CA TYR A 613 -21.62 -4.39 24.13
C TYR A 613 -22.22 -5.05 22.87
N CYS A 614 -23.06 -4.32 22.13
CA CYS A 614 -23.70 -4.80 20.90
C CYS A 614 -22.75 -5.08 19.72
N LEU A 615 -21.47 -4.66 19.81
CA LEU A 615 -20.44 -4.94 18.80
C LEU A 615 -19.49 -6.06 19.23
N THR A 616 -19.95 -6.90 20.16
CA THR A 616 -19.19 -8.05 20.67
C THR A 616 -19.87 -9.37 20.34
N ALA A 617 -19.09 -10.44 20.32
CA ALA A 617 -19.54 -11.79 20.07
C ALA A 617 -18.91 -12.76 21.09
N PRO A 618 -19.67 -13.76 21.57
CA PRO A 618 -19.12 -14.84 22.36
C PRO A 618 -18.02 -15.60 21.61
N ILE A 619 -16.99 -16.01 22.34
CA ILE A 619 -15.79 -16.63 21.77
C ILE A 619 -16.10 -18.03 21.18
N GLU A 620 -17.15 -18.68 21.69
CA GLU A 620 -17.61 -20.01 21.29
C GLU A 620 -18.09 -20.08 19.85
N TYR A 621 -18.61 -18.97 19.30
CA TYR A 621 -18.99 -18.89 17.89
C TYR A 621 -17.80 -18.99 16.95
N PHE A 622 -16.58 -18.74 17.45
CA PHE A 622 -15.38 -18.66 16.64
C PHE A 622 -14.17 -19.27 17.35
N LYS A 623 -14.29 -20.52 17.80
CA LYS A 623 -13.17 -21.26 18.44
C LYS A 623 -11.87 -21.23 17.61
N ASN A 624 -11.97 -21.22 16.28
CA ASN A 624 -10.83 -21.13 15.36
C ASN A 624 -10.14 -19.76 15.39
N ILE A 625 -10.86 -18.66 15.65
CA ILE A 625 -10.24 -17.35 15.86
C ILE A 625 -9.26 -17.47 17.02
N VAL A 626 -9.72 -18.02 18.15
CA VAL A 626 -8.88 -18.25 19.33
C VAL A 626 -7.72 -19.17 19.02
N ASN A 627 -7.91 -20.28 18.29
CA ASN A 627 -6.82 -21.22 18.00
C ASN A 627 -5.71 -20.65 17.11
N ASN A 628 -6.02 -19.76 16.17
CA ASN A 628 -4.99 -19.03 15.39
C ASN A 628 -4.29 -17.94 16.19
N PHE A 629 -4.83 -17.67 17.37
CA PHE A 629 -4.40 -16.69 18.33
C PHE A 629 -3.76 -17.41 19.56
N ILE A 630 -3.96 -18.72 19.76
CA ILE A 630 -3.41 -19.46 20.89
C ILE A 630 -1.94 -19.79 20.62
N PHE A 631 -1.10 -19.43 21.60
CA PHE A 631 0.28 -19.83 21.74
C PHE A 631 0.49 -21.30 21.32
N HIS A 632 1.25 -21.53 20.25
CA HIS A 632 2.19 -22.63 20.29
C HIS A 632 3.44 -22.07 20.96
N GLU A 633 3.61 -22.32 22.26
CA GLU A 633 4.97 -22.30 22.82
C GLU A 633 5.76 -23.31 22.00
N ILE A 634 6.51 -22.83 21.01
CA ILE A 634 7.59 -23.60 20.42
C ILE A 634 8.63 -23.68 21.53
N THR A 635 8.43 -24.63 22.44
CA THR A 635 9.43 -25.04 23.40
C THR A 635 10.48 -25.76 22.58
N PHE A 636 11.47 -25.00 22.11
CA PHE A 636 12.65 -25.57 21.49
C PHE A 636 13.23 -26.57 22.49
N SER A 637 13.25 -27.87 22.12
CA SER A 637 13.81 -28.87 23.01
C SER A 637 15.30 -28.58 23.17
N PRO A 638 15.85 -28.53 24.41
CA PRO A 638 17.28 -28.31 24.61
C PRO A 638 18.16 -29.31 23.86
N SER A 639 17.63 -30.50 23.53
CA SER A 639 18.27 -31.50 22.66
C SER A 639 18.51 -31.05 21.19
N GLN A 640 17.75 -30.08 20.67
CA GLN A 640 17.86 -29.57 19.30
C GLN A 640 18.70 -28.28 19.19
N ALA A 641 19.04 -27.68 20.33
CA ALA A 641 19.77 -26.42 20.38
C ALA A 641 21.25 -26.48 19.94
N PRO A 642 22.01 -27.58 20.16
CA PRO A 642 23.42 -27.67 19.75
C PRO A 642 23.64 -27.32 18.26
N GLY A 643 24.61 -26.46 18.00
CA GLY A 643 24.95 -25.96 16.66
C GLY A 643 24.21 -24.69 16.24
N SER A 644 23.13 -24.31 16.95
CA SER A 644 22.31 -23.14 16.64
C SER A 644 22.99 -21.83 17.06
N GLN A 645 22.68 -20.75 16.34
CA GLN A 645 23.00 -19.39 16.75
C GLN A 645 21.95 -18.88 17.74
N ALA A 646 22.40 -18.18 18.78
CA ALA A 646 21.55 -17.56 19.79
C ALA A 646 22.10 -16.20 20.21
N ILE A 647 21.26 -15.37 20.84
CA ILE A 647 21.64 -14.09 21.41
C ILE A 647 21.40 -14.12 22.92
N ILE A 648 22.35 -13.64 23.70
CA ILE A 648 22.23 -13.58 25.16
C ILE A 648 21.28 -12.43 25.53
N THR A 649 20.31 -12.68 26.40
CA THR A 649 19.25 -11.71 26.75
C THR A 649 19.43 -11.05 28.12
N LYS A 650 20.31 -11.58 28.98
CA LYS A 650 20.55 -11.04 30.33
C LYS A 650 22.03 -11.01 30.70
N GLY A 651 22.37 -10.09 31.61
CA GLY A 651 23.72 -9.90 32.15
C GLY A 651 24.61 -9.01 31.28
N GLU A 652 25.92 -9.02 31.58
CA GLU A 652 26.92 -8.16 30.92
C GLU A 652 27.10 -8.47 29.41
N TYR A 653 26.76 -9.67 28.98
CA TYR A 653 26.84 -10.09 27.57
C TYR A 653 25.52 -9.89 26.80
N THR A 654 24.55 -9.15 27.35
CA THR A 654 23.25 -8.94 26.68
C THR A 654 23.44 -8.36 25.29
N GLY A 655 22.82 -8.98 24.28
CA GLY A 655 22.95 -8.60 22.87
C GLY A 655 24.13 -9.26 22.13
N ARG A 656 25.00 -10.02 22.80
CA ARG A 656 26.10 -10.74 22.14
C ARG A 656 25.58 -11.99 21.43
N LEU A 657 25.97 -12.15 20.16
CA LEU A 657 25.71 -13.34 19.37
C LEU A 657 26.61 -14.49 19.86
N CYS A 658 26.06 -15.70 19.94
CA CYS A 658 26.78 -16.90 20.33
C CYS A 658 26.36 -18.11 19.50
N LYS A 659 27.16 -19.18 19.55
CA LYS A 659 26.84 -20.49 19.00
C LYS A 659 26.74 -21.50 20.14
N ILE A 660 25.61 -22.19 20.24
CA ILE A 660 25.37 -23.20 21.27
C ILE A 660 26.17 -24.47 20.91
N ILE A 661 26.92 -24.98 21.87
CA ILE A 661 27.75 -26.18 21.73
C ILE A 661 27.01 -27.39 22.30
N SER A 662 26.49 -27.24 23.52
CA SER A 662 25.76 -28.28 24.24
C SER A 662 24.81 -27.65 25.25
N VAL A 663 23.74 -28.36 25.60
CA VAL A 663 22.83 -27.97 26.67
C VAL A 663 22.68 -29.15 27.62
N ASP A 664 22.80 -28.91 28.92
CA ASP A 664 22.47 -29.91 29.94
C ASP A 664 20.97 -29.80 30.26
N ASP A 665 20.21 -30.84 29.90
CA ASP A 665 18.75 -30.88 30.06
C ASP A 665 18.30 -30.80 31.53
N LYS A 666 19.12 -31.25 32.49
CA LYS A 666 18.76 -31.27 33.92
C LYS A 666 18.99 -29.91 34.57
N THR A 667 20.13 -29.28 34.27
CA THR A 667 20.49 -27.99 34.86
C THR A 667 20.02 -26.80 34.03
N ARG A 668 19.59 -27.04 32.78
CA ARG A 668 19.31 -26.02 31.76
C ARG A 668 20.48 -25.09 31.51
N ILE A 669 21.72 -25.55 31.70
CA ILE A 669 22.92 -24.76 31.41
C ILE A 669 23.38 -25.06 29.98
N ALA A 670 23.55 -24.01 29.19
CA ALA A 670 24.06 -24.07 27.83
C ALA A 670 25.52 -23.61 27.78
N LYS A 671 26.36 -24.42 27.14
CA LYS A 671 27.76 -24.08 26.85
C LYS A 671 27.83 -23.46 25.45
N VAL A 672 28.45 -22.29 25.33
CA VAL A 672 28.44 -21.49 24.10
C VAL A 672 29.81 -20.94 23.73
N TYR A 673 30.03 -20.71 22.44
CA TYR A 673 31.11 -19.86 21.92
C TYR A 673 30.55 -18.49 21.56
N LEU A 674 31.23 -17.42 21.94
CA LEU A 674 30.83 -16.05 21.60
C LEU A 674 31.41 -15.64 20.24
N TYR A 675 30.67 -14.83 19.50
CA TYR A 675 31.23 -14.11 18.36
C TYR A 675 31.93 -12.85 18.86
N ASP A 676 33.06 -12.51 18.24
CA ASP A 676 33.75 -11.26 18.52
C ASP A 676 32.83 -10.09 18.10
N TYR A 677 32.51 -9.23 19.05
CA TYR A 677 31.71 -8.03 18.81
C TYR A 677 32.57 -6.80 19.07
N TYR A 678 32.65 -5.98 18.03
CA TYR A 678 33.29 -4.68 18.06
C TYR A 678 32.21 -3.62 18.24
N GLU A 679 32.37 -2.79 19.25
CA GLU A 679 31.53 -1.63 19.45
C GLU A 679 32.15 -0.43 18.73
N PRO A 680 31.42 0.22 17.79
CA PRO A 680 31.85 1.49 17.23
C PRO A 680 32.03 2.52 18.36
N GLU A 681 33.07 3.36 18.29
CA GLU A 681 33.23 4.47 19.24
C GLU A 681 31.94 5.31 19.29
N SER A 682 31.47 5.69 20.48
CA SER A 682 30.13 6.27 20.67
C SER A 682 29.99 7.59 19.89
N ILE A 683 29.28 7.59 18.75
CA ILE A 683 29.06 8.79 17.93
C ILE A 683 27.87 9.62 18.44
N ILE A 684 26.90 8.99 19.12
CA ILE A 684 25.59 9.60 19.45
C ILE A 684 25.48 9.98 20.93
N SER A 685 26.59 10.21 21.63
CA SER A 685 26.59 10.75 23.01
C SER A 685 26.01 12.17 23.12
N SER A 686 25.79 12.86 22.00
CA SER A 686 25.38 14.29 21.94
C SER A 686 23.98 14.57 21.39
N ALA A 687 23.16 13.55 21.07
CA ALA A 687 21.85 13.80 20.45
C ALA A 687 20.80 14.40 21.41
N ASN A 688 21.03 14.29 22.73
CA ASN A 688 20.05 14.54 23.77
C ASN A 688 20.33 15.77 24.64
N ASP A 689 21.01 16.80 24.11
CA ASP A 689 21.24 18.01 24.88
C ASP A 689 19.99 18.91 24.86
N ALA A 690 19.13 18.73 25.88
CA ALA A 690 17.91 19.51 26.10
C ALA A 690 18.20 21.02 26.28
N SER A 691 19.42 21.38 26.67
CA SER A 691 19.85 22.77 26.88
C SER A 691 19.85 23.63 25.61
N ASN A 692 19.82 22.99 24.44
CA ASN A 692 19.82 23.67 23.15
C ASN A 692 18.42 24.07 22.67
N TRP A 693 17.34 23.76 23.39
CA TRP A 693 15.96 23.96 22.91
C TRP A 693 15.27 25.16 23.59
N ILE A 694 14.86 26.19 22.83
CA ILE A 694 14.17 27.40 23.34
C ILE A 694 12.72 27.51 22.86
N PRO A 695 11.75 27.99 23.65
CA PRO A 695 10.38 28.18 23.18
C PRO A 695 10.29 29.04 21.90
N ILE A 696 9.38 28.70 20.97
CA ILE A 696 9.10 29.47 19.75
C ILE A 696 8.74 30.92 20.11
N ALA A 697 7.99 31.11 21.21
CA ALA A 697 7.69 32.43 21.74
C ALA A 697 8.95 33.23 22.07
N SER A 698 9.96 32.62 22.69
CA SER A 698 11.26 33.26 22.98
C SER A 698 12.03 33.59 21.70
N PHE A 699 12.01 32.68 20.71
CA PHE A 699 12.65 32.91 19.40
C PHE A 699 12.03 34.08 18.61
N ILE A 700 10.69 34.14 18.55
CA ILE A 700 9.95 35.23 17.89
C ILE A 700 10.21 36.56 18.61
N THR A 701 10.20 36.55 19.95
CA THR A 701 10.48 37.75 20.75
C THR A 701 11.89 38.29 20.48
N ASP A 702 12.90 37.43 20.35
CA ASP A 702 14.27 37.85 20.03
C ASP A 702 14.46 38.37 18.59
N ILE A 703 13.68 37.88 17.62
CA ILE A 703 13.65 38.44 16.25
C ILE A 703 13.04 39.85 16.27
N LEU A 704 11.94 40.02 17.02
CA LEU A 704 11.15 41.25 17.06
C LEU A 704 11.75 42.35 17.94
N LYS A 705 12.63 42.02 18.91
CA LYS A 705 13.35 42.98 19.77
C LYS A 705 14.14 44.07 19.03
N GLY A 706 14.35 43.94 17.71
CA GLY A 706 15.02 44.94 16.86
C GLY A 706 14.11 45.70 15.89
N CYS A 707 12.78 45.61 16.06
CA CYS A 707 11.77 46.28 15.25
C CYS A 707 10.92 47.18 16.16
N THR A 708 11.39 48.39 16.43
CA THR A 708 10.78 49.34 17.37
C THR A 708 9.39 49.85 16.98
N SER A 709 8.93 49.59 15.74
CA SER A 709 7.67 50.12 15.19
C SER A 709 6.53 49.10 15.06
N LEU A 710 6.67 47.87 15.59
CA LEU A 710 5.64 46.81 15.51
C LEU A 710 5.01 46.35 16.86
N PRO A 711 4.96 47.12 17.97
CA PRO A 711 4.77 46.49 19.29
C PRO A 711 3.31 46.21 19.69
N GLU A 712 2.30 46.89 19.13
CA GLU A 712 0.92 46.76 19.63
C GLU A 712 0.05 45.72 18.89
N TYR A 713 0.36 45.40 17.63
CA TYR A 713 -0.42 44.43 16.84
C TYR A 713 0.16 43.00 16.85
N ILE A 714 1.38 42.83 17.35
CA ILE A 714 2.10 41.56 17.44
C ILE A 714 2.42 41.28 18.91
N ASN A 715 1.38 41.20 19.75
CA ASN A 715 1.56 40.71 21.11
C ASN A 715 1.77 39.17 21.06
N PRO A 716 2.94 38.66 21.49
CA PRO A 716 3.24 37.22 21.44
C PRO A 716 2.21 36.35 22.17
N ASP A 717 1.64 36.85 23.27
CA ASP A 717 0.63 36.14 24.07
C ASP A 717 -0.73 36.05 23.36
N LEU A 718 -1.05 37.01 22.47
CA LEU A 718 -2.23 36.96 21.60
C LEU A 718 -2.01 36.02 20.41
N MET A 719 -0.77 35.90 19.91
CA MET A 719 -0.44 34.93 18.86
C MET A 719 -0.54 33.48 19.33
N GLU A 720 -0.24 33.21 20.60
CA GLU A 720 -0.33 31.87 21.18
C GLU A 720 -1.78 31.38 21.37
N LYS A 721 -2.73 32.30 21.57
CA LYS A 721 -4.15 31.98 21.86
C LYS A 721 -5.11 32.09 20.67
N GLN A 722 -4.90 33.00 19.72
CA GLN A 722 -5.86 33.29 18.64
C GLN A 722 -5.30 33.10 17.23
N TYR A 723 -4.03 33.44 16.97
CA TYR A 723 -3.53 33.49 15.59
C TYR A 723 -2.98 32.17 15.06
N LEU A 724 -2.51 31.25 15.91
CA LEU A 724 -2.15 29.88 15.50
C LEU A 724 -3.38 28.99 15.21
N CYS A 725 -4.58 29.42 15.62
CA CYS A 725 -5.82 28.67 15.45
C CYS A 725 -6.65 29.15 14.23
N ASP A 726 -6.65 30.45 13.92
CA ASP A 726 -7.60 31.04 12.97
C ASP A 726 -7.01 31.49 11.62
N TYR A 727 -5.69 31.63 11.48
CA TYR A 727 -5.06 31.98 10.21
C TYR A 727 -3.88 31.06 9.93
N GLU A 728 -4.09 30.18 8.95
CA GLU A 728 -3.21 29.16 8.40
C GLU A 728 -1.80 29.69 8.07
N PHE A 729 -0.95 29.85 9.09
CA PHE A 729 0.48 29.62 8.90
C PHE A 729 0.61 28.16 8.48
N ASP A 730 0.75 27.95 7.18
CA ASP A 730 0.68 26.66 6.52
C ASP A 730 1.93 25.81 6.79
N PHE A 731 2.19 25.51 8.07
CA PHE A 731 2.79 24.25 8.47
C PHE A 731 1.66 23.23 8.28
N PRO A 732 1.67 22.40 7.23
CA PRO A 732 0.47 21.83 6.63
C PRO A 732 -0.40 21.16 7.70
N ALA A 733 -1.44 21.88 8.11
CA ALA A 733 -2.37 21.51 9.16
C ALA A 733 -3.76 21.40 8.54
N THR A 734 -3.89 20.61 7.48
CA THR A 734 -5.22 20.27 6.97
C THR A 734 -5.87 19.24 7.88
N SER A 735 -6.93 19.67 8.56
CA SER A 735 -7.85 18.85 9.37
C SER A 735 -7.27 18.19 10.64
N GLY A 736 -7.00 19.00 11.67
CA GLY A 736 -6.96 18.52 13.06
C GLY A 736 -5.82 17.55 13.41
N ARG A 737 -4.76 17.46 12.60
CA ARG A 737 -3.58 16.62 12.89
C ARG A 737 -2.31 17.45 12.94
N LYS A 738 -1.63 17.36 14.08
CA LYS A 738 -0.40 18.11 14.43
C LYS A 738 0.82 17.43 13.79
N LEU A 739 1.66 18.19 13.07
CA LEU A 739 2.94 17.74 12.49
C LEU A 739 4.11 18.54 13.08
N LYS A 740 5.33 18.01 13.01
CA LYS A 740 6.59 18.54 13.56
C LYS A 740 7.65 18.61 12.45
N GLN A 741 8.49 19.64 12.42
CA GLN A 741 9.65 19.71 11.52
C GLN A 741 10.86 19.01 12.14
N VAL A 742 11.54 18.14 11.40
CA VAL A 742 12.75 17.46 11.90
C VAL A 742 13.89 18.47 11.99
N SER A 743 14.69 18.37 13.06
CA SER A 743 15.94 19.07 13.39
C SER A 743 15.89 20.46 14.04
N TYR A 744 14.78 21.20 13.99
CA TYR A 744 14.76 22.57 14.56
C TYR A 744 13.51 22.94 15.36
N THR A 745 12.49 22.08 15.47
CA THR A 745 11.29 22.41 16.26
C THR A 745 10.71 21.19 17.00
N LEU A 746 10.37 21.31 18.29
CA LEU A 746 9.87 20.23 19.16
C LEU A 746 8.64 20.67 19.94
N PHE A 747 7.48 20.10 19.64
CA PHE A 747 6.25 20.38 20.39
C PHE A 747 6.09 19.38 21.53
N THR A 748 6.00 19.87 22.77
CA THR A 748 5.68 19.03 23.93
C THR A 748 4.21 19.19 24.32
N LYS A 749 3.61 18.13 24.88
CA LYS A 749 2.22 18.14 25.35
C LYS A 749 2.25 18.15 26.88
N LYS A 750 1.98 19.28 27.54
CA LYS A 750 1.64 19.26 28.97
C LYS A 750 0.19 18.79 29.12
N LYS A 751 -0.10 18.00 30.16
CA LYS A 751 -1.48 17.58 30.51
C LYS A 751 -2.32 18.86 30.70
N GLY A 752 -3.20 19.14 29.74
CA GLY A 752 -3.98 20.38 29.67
C GLY A 752 -3.49 21.30 28.55
N TYR A 753 -4.10 21.15 27.36
CA TYR A 753 -4.26 22.11 26.26
C TYR A 753 -3.18 23.11 25.82
N ILE A 754 -1.91 23.01 26.24
CA ILE A 754 -0.84 23.92 25.77
C ILE A 754 0.27 23.11 25.08
N LEU A 755 0.53 23.45 23.81
CA LEU A 755 1.67 22.99 23.03
C LEU A 755 2.77 24.06 23.13
N GLU A 756 3.79 23.83 23.96
CA GLU A 756 5.02 24.62 23.88
C GLU A 756 5.87 24.04 22.74
N GLY A 757 6.11 24.82 21.68
CA GLY A 757 7.09 24.50 20.64
C GLY A 757 8.48 24.98 21.07
N LEU A 758 9.50 24.13 21.00
CA LEU A 758 10.90 24.47 21.30
C LEU A 758 11.75 24.49 20.01
N VAL A 759 12.79 25.31 19.90
CA VAL A 759 13.69 25.48 18.75
C VAL A 759 15.14 25.21 19.15
N LYS A 760 15.89 24.41 18.37
CA LYS A 760 17.26 24.02 18.71
C LYS A 760 18.29 25.11 18.34
N LEU A 761 18.81 25.87 19.31
CA LEU A 761 20.03 26.69 19.23
C LEU A 761 21.24 25.78 19.47
N ASN A 762 22.09 25.53 18.47
CA ASN A 762 23.37 24.86 18.72
C ASN A 762 24.52 25.88 18.56
N LYS A 763 25.60 25.78 19.35
CA LYS A 763 26.78 26.68 19.27
C LYS A 763 27.54 26.62 17.92
N ASN A 764 27.16 25.70 17.03
CA ASN A 764 27.60 25.65 15.62
C ASN A 764 26.46 26.00 14.62
N ALA A 765 25.37 26.62 15.08
CA ALA A 765 24.34 27.22 14.22
C ALA A 765 24.82 28.57 13.65
N VAL A 766 25.95 28.54 12.96
CA VAL A 766 26.39 29.62 12.06
C VAL A 766 25.44 29.76 10.85
N LEU A 767 24.48 28.84 10.65
CA LEU A 767 23.53 28.90 9.54
C LEU A 767 22.29 29.78 9.75
N ILE A 768 21.93 30.18 10.98
CA ILE A 768 20.88 31.21 11.21
C ILE A 768 21.52 32.57 11.52
N ALA A 769 22.70 32.57 12.15
CA ALA A 769 23.49 33.79 12.34
C ALA A 769 24.02 34.39 11.02
N ASN A 770 24.18 33.58 9.95
CA ASN A 770 24.61 34.06 8.63
C ASN A 770 23.47 34.46 7.66
N TYR A 771 22.20 34.42 8.07
CA TYR A 771 21.11 35.03 7.27
C TYR A 771 20.75 36.45 7.74
N LYS A 772 21.78 37.24 8.07
CA LYS A 772 21.71 38.72 8.11
C LYS A 772 20.96 39.31 6.89
N PRO A 773 21.14 38.82 5.64
CA PRO A 773 20.36 39.29 4.49
C PRO A 773 18.86 39.07 4.62
N LEU A 774 18.37 37.93 5.13
CA LEU A 774 16.92 37.70 5.24
C LEU A 774 16.25 38.68 6.24
N LYS A 775 16.94 39.00 7.34
CA LYS A 775 16.47 39.96 8.34
C LYS A 775 16.42 41.39 7.77
N GLU A 776 17.41 41.76 6.96
CA GLU A 776 17.48 43.06 6.30
C GLU A 776 16.54 43.15 5.08
N ASP A 777 16.36 42.07 4.32
CA ASP A 777 15.47 41.98 3.15
C ASP A 777 13.99 42.03 3.57
N ILE A 778 13.62 41.32 4.64
CA ILE A 778 12.27 41.42 5.23
C ILE A 778 12.03 42.84 5.75
N LYS A 779 13.00 43.43 6.47
CA LYS A 779 12.90 44.81 6.94
C LYS A 779 12.77 45.80 5.79
N LYS A 780 13.60 45.68 4.76
CA LYS A 780 13.65 46.57 3.59
C LYS A 780 12.39 46.46 2.75
N TYR A 781 11.86 45.25 2.54
CA TYR A 781 10.63 45.05 1.75
C TYR A 781 9.37 45.47 2.51
N ILE A 782 9.29 45.27 3.83
CA ILE A 782 8.21 45.86 4.65
C ILE A 782 8.28 47.39 4.55
N HIS A 783 9.48 47.97 4.60
CA HIS A 783 9.68 49.41 4.40
C HIS A 783 9.27 49.87 2.98
N GLU A 784 9.56 49.09 1.95
CA GLU A 784 9.16 49.42 0.57
C GLU A 784 7.67 49.20 0.30
N LEU A 785 7.03 48.20 0.89
CA LEU A 785 5.58 48.00 0.83
C LEU A 785 4.80 49.13 1.51
N ILE A 786 5.27 49.57 2.69
CA ILE A 786 4.71 50.73 3.39
C ILE A 786 4.85 51.98 2.51
N LYS A 787 5.98 52.15 1.82
CA LYS A 787 6.20 53.26 0.87
C LYS A 787 5.36 53.15 -0.41
N MET A 788 5.19 51.96 -0.98
CA MET A 788 4.50 51.75 -2.25
C MET A 788 2.97 51.90 -2.13
N LYS A 789 2.37 51.59 -0.98
CA LYS A 789 0.91 51.60 -0.81
C LYS A 789 0.35 52.79 -0.03
N ASN A 790 1.18 53.75 0.42
CA ASN A 790 0.74 54.98 1.11
C ASN A 790 -0.30 54.74 2.22
N THR A 791 -0.17 53.64 2.96
CA THR A 791 -1.17 53.18 3.94
C THR A 791 -0.54 52.92 5.30
N SER A 792 -1.33 53.17 6.35
CA SER A 792 -0.95 52.95 7.74
C SER A 792 -0.70 51.45 7.98
N PRO A 793 0.24 51.05 8.86
CA PRO A 793 0.45 49.65 9.27
C PRO A 793 -0.83 48.93 9.75
N ALA A 794 -1.86 49.69 10.16
CA ALA A 794 -3.16 49.17 10.59
C ALA A 794 -4.04 48.60 9.46
N ASP A 795 -3.74 48.91 8.19
CA ASP A 795 -4.55 48.51 7.03
C ASP A 795 -3.99 47.26 6.30
N PHE A 796 -2.91 46.65 6.80
CA PHE A 796 -2.41 45.38 6.25
C PHE A 796 -3.40 44.25 6.52
N ASP A 797 -3.93 43.63 5.46
CA ASP A 797 -4.73 42.41 5.61
C ASP A 797 -3.84 41.24 6.06
N LYS A 798 -4.31 40.49 7.05
CA LYS A 798 -3.58 39.38 7.70
C LYS A 798 -3.21 38.28 6.69
N SER A 799 -3.96 38.17 5.61
CA SER A 799 -3.77 37.20 4.52
C SER A 799 -2.47 37.42 3.73
N ASP A 800 -2.06 38.68 3.52
CA ASP A 800 -0.89 39.03 2.72
C ASP A 800 0.43 38.70 3.46
N ILE A 801 0.47 38.95 4.77
CA ILE A 801 1.63 38.63 5.63
C ILE A 801 1.80 37.10 5.73
N ALA A 802 0.70 36.36 5.89
CA ALA A 802 0.72 34.89 5.95
C ALA A 802 1.21 34.27 4.63
N LYS A 803 0.76 34.79 3.49
CA LYS A 803 1.19 34.34 2.16
C LYS A 803 2.70 34.56 1.94
N PHE A 804 3.24 35.71 2.33
CA PHE A 804 4.67 35.98 2.21
C PHE A 804 5.53 35.08 3.10
N LEU A 805 5.13 34.88 4.36
CA LEU A 805 5.86 33.99 5.27
C LEU A 805 5.84 32.55 4.74
N LYS A 806 4.71 32.11 4.17
CA LYS A 806 4.61 30.83 3.46
C LYS A 806 5.59 30.75 2.29
N ASP A 807 5.66 31.77 1.43
CA ASP A 807 6.55 31.77 0.26
C ASP A 807 8.04 31.81 0.64
N GLN A 808 8.42 32.55 1.68
CA GLN A 808 9.81 32.61 2.18
C GLN A 808 10.22 31.35 2.96
N PHE A 809 9.31 30.75 3.72
CA PHE A 809 9.57 29.44 4.33
C PHE A 809 9.70 28.36 3.26
N ASN A 810 8.89 28.40 2.20
CA ASN A 810 8.96 27.47 1.08
C ASN A 810 10.27 27.59 0.28
N SER A 811 10.75 28.81 0.02
CA SER A 811 12.04 29.03 -0.63
C SER A 811 13.22 28.55 0.25
N CYS A 812 13.14 28.71 1.58
CA CYS A 812 14.10 28.13 2.51
C CYS A 812 14.04 26.60 2.60
N LEU A 813 12.85 26.00 2.45
CA LEU A 813 12.64 24.55 2.46
C LEU A 813 13.26 23.86 1.23
N LEU A 814 13.20 24.51 0.06
CA LEU A 814 13.75 24.02 -1.21
C LEU A 814 15.28 23.86 -1.18
N ILE A 815 15.98 24.66 -0.38
CA ILE A 815 17.45 24.71 -0.34
C ILE A 815 18.05 23.64 0.61
N ASN A 816 17.31 23.17 1.62
CA ASN A 816 17.91 22.52 2.80
C ASN A 816 17.44 21.08 3.12
N ARG A 817 16.81 20.35 2.19
CA ARG A 817 16.45 18.91 2.37
C ARG A 817 15.71 18.59 3.69
N PHE A 818 14.77 19.44 4.12
CA PHE A 818 14.03 19.19 5.37
C PHE A 818 12.99 18.07 5.24
N SER A 819 12.73 17.36 6.34
CA SER A 819 11.65 16.37 6.45
C SER A 819 10.65 16.78 7.53
N LEU A 820 9.35 16.78 7.21
CA LEU A 820 8.27 16.87 8.20
C LEU A 820 7.99 15.49 8.78
N CYS A 821 7.79 15.39 10.09
CA CYS A 821 7.50 14.15 10.81
C CYS A 821 6.35 14.35 11.80
N LYS A 822 5.71 13.27 12.23
CA LYS A 822 4.71 13.37 13.30
C LYS A 822 5.38 13.75 14.64
N PRO A 823 4.67 14.37 15.61
CA PRO A 823 5.21 14.69 16.93
C PRO A 823 5.81 13.49 17.67
N ASN A 824 5.24 12.30 17.44
CA ASN A 824 5.65 11.03 18.04
C ASN A 824 6.84 10.37 17.34
N HIS A 825 7.38 10.98 16.29
CA HIS A 825 8.54 10.48 15.57
C HIS A 825 9.80 11.25 16.01
N ILE A 826 10.74 10.53 16.59
CA ILE A 826 12.01 11.04 17.08
C ILE A 826 13.10 10.59 16.11
N THR A 827 14.00 11.47 15.67
CA THR A 827 15.12 11.09 14.80
C THR A 827 16.28 12.09 14.91
N ILE A 828 17.50 11.65 14.60
CA ILE A 828 18.70 12.50 14.52
C ILE A 828 18.73 13.35 13.24
N SER A 829 19.63 14.33 13.16
CA SER A 829 19.80 15.17 11.96
C SER A 829 20.44 14.42 10.79
N GLN A 830 20.27 14.93 9.57
CA GLN A 830 20.88 14.35 8.38
C GLN A 830 22.41 14.29 8.46
N ASN A 831 23.06 15.37 8.92
CA ASN A 831 24.51 15.42 9.10
C ASN A 831 25.02 14.34 10.08
N MET A 832 24.27 14.03 11.14
CA MET A 832 24.66 12.97 12.08
C MET A 832 24.57 11.58 11.43
N ILE A 833 23.57 11.34 10.58
CA ILE A 833 23.46 10.10 9.81
C ILE A 833 24.63 9.96 8.84
N GLU A 834 24.97 11.03 8.12
CA GLU A 834 26.09 11.02 7.17
C GLU A 834 27.44 10.78 7.86
N SER A 835 27.67 11.40 9.02
CA SER A 835 28.86 11.15 9.84
C SER A 835 28.93 9.71 10.33
N LEU A 836 27.82 9.18 10.88
CA LEU A 836 27.71 7.78 11.30
C LEU A 836 28.00 6.82 10.13
N GLU A 837 27.39 7.06 8.97
CA GLU A 837 27.59 6.22 7.79
C GLU A 837 29.05 6.25 7.31
N LYS A 838 29.69 7.43 7.32
CA LYS A 838 31.10 7.58 6.92
C LYS A 838 32.04 6.80 7.85
N GLU A 839 31.77 6.82 9.16
CA GLU A 839 32.58 6.11 10.14
C GLU A 839 32.41 4.59 10.03
N LEU A 840 31.16 4.11 9.93
CA LEU A 840 30.87 2.69 9.70
C LEU A 840 31.55 2.16 8.43
N LYS A 841 31.58 2.96 7.34
CA LYS A 841 32.32 2.64 6.11
C LYS A 841 33.84 2.51 6.36
N ALA A 842 34.40 3.31 7.26
CA ALA A 842 35.83 3.28 7.60
C ALA A 842 36.19 2.08 8.51
N GLN A 843 35.35 1.77 9.50
CA GLN A 843 35.58 0.70 10.48
C GLN A 843 35.38 -0.70 9.89
N PHE A 844 34.40 -0.90 8.99
CA PHE A 844 34.11 -2.21 8.40
C PHE A 844 35.32 -2.83 7.66
N LYS A 845 36.25 -2.02 7.15
CA LYS A 845 37.47 -2.53 6.51
C LYS A 845 38.44 -3.24 7.48
N LYS A 846 38.25 -3.10 8.80
CA LYS A 846 39.20 -3.59 9.81
C LYS A 846 38.70 -4.82 10.59
N ASN A 847 37.39 -5.02 10.76
CA ASN A 847 36.86 -6.01 11.71
C ASN A 847 35.75 -6.87 11.05
N LYS A 848 36.02 -8.16 10.84
CA LYS A 848 34.97 -9.15 10.56
C LYS A 848 34.55 -9.81 11.88
N ILE A 849 33.24 -10.04 12.04
CA ILE A 849 32.70 -10.81 13.16
C ILE A 849 33.09 -12.28 12.96
N GLU A 850 33.98 -12.79 13.80
CA GLU A 850 34.42 -14.19 13.78
C GLU A 850 34.01 -14.93 15.06
N LEU A 851 33.79 -16.24 14.96
CA LEU A 851 33.44 -17.06 16.11
C LEU A 851 34.70 -17.33 16.93
N ASN A 852 34.72 -16.85 18.18
CA ASN A 852 35.84 -17.07 19.08
C ASN A 852 35.73 -18.44 19.76
N GLN A 853 36.41 -19.43 19.19
CA GLN A 853 36.39 -20.81 19.70
C GLN A 853 37.39 -21.06 20.84
N LYS A 854 38.15 -20.04 21.28
CA LYS A 854 39.20 -20.23 22.30
C LYS A 854 38.63 -20.46 23.69
N ASN A 855 37.54 -19.77 24.04
CA ASN A 855 36.91 -19.83 25.36
C ASN A 855 35.42 -20.17 25.23
N ALA A 856 34.97 -21.16 26.00
CA ALA A 856 33.56 -21.52 26.10
C ALA A 856 32.96 -20.94 27.39
N PHE A 857 31.76 -20.40 27.30
CA PHE A 857 31.04 -19.76 28.40
C PHE A 857 29.78 -20.57 28.73
N ASN A 858 29.33 -20.49 29.98
CA ASN A 858 28.12 -21.14 30.44
C ASN A 858 27.05 -20.08 30.72
N PHE A 859 25.87 -20.25 30.13
CA PHE A 859 24.70 -19.42 30.38
C PHE A 859 23.49 -20.28 30.71
N SER A 860 22.51 -19.72 31.43
CA SER A 860 21.20 -20.34 31.50
C SER A 860 20.60 -20.41 30.10
N PHE A 861 20.03 -21.56 29.73
CA PHE A 861 19.36 -21.74 28.44
C PHE A 861 18.15 -20.80 28.30
N ASP A 862 17.53 -20.40 29.42
CA ASP A 862 16.43 -19.43 29.44
C ASP A 862 16.88 -17.99 29.15
N ASP A 863 18.18 -17.71 29.27
CA ASP A 863 18.78 -16.41 28.94
C ASP A 863 19.34 -16.38 27.51
N LEU A 864 19.05 -17.42 26.71
CA LEU A 864 19.44 -17.53 25.30
C LEU A 864 18.23 -17.42 24.39
N LEU A 865 18.22 -16.36 23.57
CA LEU A 865 17.24 -16.20 22.50
C LEU A 865 17.75 -16.90 21.24
N ILE A 866 17.25 -18.10 20.99
CA ILE A 866 17.49 -18.83 19.75
C ILE A 866 16.66 -18.19 18.64
N LYS A 867 17.22 -18.10 17.43
CA LYS A 867 16.52 -17.61 16.24
C LYS A 867 15.16 -18.31 16.07
N GLY A 868 14.08 -17.54 16.07
CA GLY A 868 12.71 -18.07 16.01
C GLY A 868 11.93 -17.97 17.32
N ASN A 869 12.60 -17.74 18.44
CA ASN A 869 11.94 -17.58 19.74
C ASN A 869 11.56 -16.11 20.00
N ILE A 870 10.58 -15.93 20.90
CA ILE A 870 10.06 -14.62 21.27
C ILE A 870 10.82 -14.09 22.48
N LEU A 871 11.21 -12.82 22.42
CA LEU A 871 11.73 -12.12 23.58
C LEU A 871 10.61 -11.83 24.59
N LYS A 872 10.78 -12.30 25.83
CA LYS A 872 9.76 -12.18 26.89
C LYS A 872 9.81 -10.85 27.65
N ASP A 873 10.97 -10.19 27.69
CA ASP A 873 11.21 -9.01 28.51
C ASP A 873 10.97 -7.70 27.74
N GLU A 874 10.27 -6.75 28.36
CA GLU A 874 10.12 -5.40 27.82
C GLU A 874 11.43 -4.61 27.90
N GLN A 875 11.71 -3.81 26.88
CA GLN A 875 12.91 -2.99 26.78
C GLN A 875 12.58 -1.53 26.50
N THR A 876 13.47 -0.65 26.96
CA THR A 876 13.43 0.78 26.66
C THR A 876 14.55 1.14 25.69
N PHE A 877 14.17 1.86 24.62
CA PHE A 877 15.10 2.30 23.60
C PHE A 877 15.19 3.83 23.60
N VAL A 878 16.41 4.33 23.51
CA VAL A 878 16.71 5.75 23.29
C VAL A 878 17.50 5.91 22.00
N ILE A 879 17.34 7.02 21.30
CA ILE A 879 18.14 7.32 20.11
C ILE A 879 19.64 7.22 20.47
N GLY A 880 20.41 6.54 19.62
CA GLY A 880 21.80 6.19 19.90
C GLY A 880 22.00 4.81 20.50
N SER A 881 20.94 4.16 21.00
CA SER A 881 21.04 2.79 21.54
C SER A 881 21.60 1.84 20.47
N ARG A 882 22.55 1.01 20.91
CA ARG A 882 23.02 -0.14 20.16
C ARG A 882 21.99 -1.26 20.22
N VAL A 883 21.71 -1.84 19.06
CA VAL A 883 20.70 -2.87 18.91
C VAL A 883 21.20 -4.01 18.04
N VAL A 884 20.65 -5.19 18.27
CA VAL A 884 20.86 -6.38 17.44
C VAL A 884 19.51 -6.88 16.93
N SER A 885 19.46 -7.26 15.66
CA SER A 885 18.26 -7.85 15.07
C SER A 885 18.04 -9.25 15.64
N ILE A 886 16.86 -9.45 16.21
CA ILE A 886 16.40 -10.76 16.72
C ILE A 886 15.33 -11.38 15.82
N SER A 887 15.06 -10.76 14.67
CA SER A 887 14.03 -11.24 13.75
C SER A 887 14.44 -12.60 13.17
N SER A 888 13.49 -13.53 13.14
CA SER A 888 13.72 -14.90 12.69
C SER A 888 13.75 -15.04 11.16
N CYS A 889 13.26 -14.02 10.44
CA CYS A 889 13.10 -14.01 8.99
C CYS A 889 13.17 -12.57 8.42
N GLY A 890 13.31 -12.43 7.10
CA GLY A 890 13.31 -11.13 6.42
C GLY A 890 14.62 -10.71 5.78
N SER A 891 14.69 -9.43 5.41
CA SER A 891 15.80 -8.87 4.63
C SER A 891 17.05 -8.60 5.46
N VAL A 892 16.91 -8.60 6.79
CA VAL A 892 18.00 -8.39 7.75
C VAL A 892 18.26 -9.70 8.51
N PRO A 893 19.48 -10.25 8.43
CA PRO A 893 19.82 -11.47 9.15
C PRO A 893 19.70 -11.33 10.67
N PHE A 894 19.27 -12.40 11.33
CA PHE A 894 19.38 -12.57 12.78
C PHE A 894 20.83 -12.33 13.23
N GLY A 895 21.01 -11.56 14.30
CA GLY A 895 22.34 -11.19 14.81
C GLY A 895 22.97 -9.97 14.13
N THR A 896 22.27 -9.29 13.21
CA THR A 896 22.79 -8.06 12.59
C THR A 896 22.77 -6.91 13.59
N TYR A 897 23.94 -6.29 13.80
CA TYR A 897 24.10 -5.14 14.68
C TYR A 897 23.84 -3.80 14.00
N GLY A 898 23.38 -2.82 14.77
CA GLY A 898 23.17 -1.46 14.29
C GLY A 898 22.87 -0.45 15.39
N THR A 899 22.74 0.81 14.99
CA THR A 899 22.47 1.95 15.87
C THR A 899 21.08 2.52 15.59
N LEU A 900 20.30 2.76 16.65
CA LEU A 900 19.00 3.40 16.55
C LEU A 900 19.12 4.89 16.21
N VAL A 901 18.63 5.30 15.04
CA VAL A 901 18.68 6.69 14.54
C VAL A 901 17.31 7.36 14.46
N GLY A 902 16.22 6.60 14.60
CA GLY A 902 14.88 7.13 14.67
C GLY A 902 13.88 6.17 15.31
N PHE A 903 12.81 6.70 15.89
CA PHE A 903 11.77 5.92 16.55
C PHE A 903 10.41 6.60 16.41
N ASP A 904 9.44 5.90 15.81
CA ASP A 904 8.03 6.26 15.83
C ASP A 904 7.39 5.61 17.07
N THR A 905 7.18 6.39 18.13
CA THR A 905 6.72 5.89 19.43
C THR A 905 5.24 5.50 19.42
N GLU A 906 4.44 6.04 18.49
CA GLU A 906 3.01 5.71 18.35
C GLU A 906 2.83 4.35 17.70
N LYS A 907 3.65 4.06 16.68
CA LYS A 907 3.62 2.80 15.96
C LYS A 907 4.57 1.74 16.51
N GLU A 908 5.44 2.13 17.44
CA GLU A 908 6.55 1.33 17.97
C GLU A 908 7.50 0.83 16.87
N VAL A 909 7.82 1.68 15.90
CA VAL A 909 8.68 1.37 14.74
C VAL A 909 10.03 2.06 14.87
N MET A 910 11.11 1.27 14.84
CA MET A 910 12.49 1.73 14.96
C MET A 910 13.16 1.85 13.59
N PHE A 911 14.03 2.86 13.45
CA PHE A 911 14.83 3.14 12.27
C PHE A 911 16.30 2.98 12.67
N VAL A 912 16.94 1.97 12.11
CA VAL A 912 18.27 1.52 12.51
C VAL A 912 19.22 1.64 11.32
N VAL A 913 20.45 2.10 11.59
CA VAL A 913 21.57 2.03 10.64
C VAL A 913 22.46 0.87 11.04
N THR A 914 22.62 -0.11 10.16
CA THR A 914 23.40 -1.32 10.40
C THR A 914 24.89 -1.10 10.19
N ASP A 915 25.69 -1.84 10.95
CA ASP A 915 27.15 -1.75 10.93
C ASP A 915 27.76 -2.30 9.64
N GLU A 916 27.02 -3.17 8.95
CA GLU A 916 27.34 -3.70 7.64
C GLU A 916 26.34 -3.20 6.60
N GLU A 917 26.78 -3.06 5.35
CA GLU A 917 25.84 -2.78 4.27
C GLU A 917 25.10 -4.05 3.89
N LEU A 918 23.76 -3.98 3.87
CA LEU A 918 22.92 -5.13 3.59
C LEU A 918 22.61 -5.22 2.09
N LYS A 919 22.61 -6.44 1.53
CA LYS A 919 22.22 -6.68 0.14
C LYS A 919 20.80 -6.13 -0.16
N TYR A 920 19.88 -6.30 0.77
CA TYR A 920 18.49 -5.84 0.68
C TYR A 920 18.13 -4.86 1.82
N GLY A 921 19.09 -4.07 2.29
CA GLY A 921 18.77 -2.94 3.18
C GLY A 921 18.17 -1.78 2.40
N CYS A 922 17.67 -0.77 3.12
CA CYS A 922 17.09 0.43 2.53
C CYS A 922 17.96 1.67 2.75
N SER A 923 17.63 2.77 2.08
CA SER A 923 18.34 4.05 2.23
C SER A 923 17.75 4.95 3.34
N LEU A 924 16.89 4.41 4.23
CA LEU A 924 16.11 5.17 5.21
C LEU A 924 15.41 6.39 4.60
N ARG A 925 14.70 6.19 3.49
CA ARG A 925 14.02 7.25 2.73
C ARG A 925 14.97 8.25 2.05
N GLY A 926 16.11 7.77 1.56
CA GLY A 926 17.12 8.57 0.88
C GLY A 926 18.05 9.34 1.82
N ARG A 927 18.01 9.03 3.12
CA ARG A 927 18.89 9.62 4.14
C ARG A 927 20.27 8.96 4.21
N LEU A 928 20.41 7.76 3.64
CA LEU A 928 21.67 7.04 3.49
C LEU A 928 22.06 6.96 2.02
N GLU A 929 23.36 6.95 1.75
CA GLU A 929 23.89 6.66 0.41
C GLU A 929 24.00 5.15 0.14
N THR A 930 24.08 4.35 1.21
CA THR A 930 24.17 2.89 1.20
C THR A 930 22.89 2.21 1.66
N ARG A 931 22.85 0.88 1.53
CA ARG A 931 21.76 0.01 2.00
C ARG A 931 21.95 -0.42 3.46
N ARG A 932 22.33 0.51 4.34
CA ARG A 932 22.50 0.24 5.78
C ARG A 932 21.22 0.44 6.59
N GLY A 933 20.15 0.89 5.96
CA GLY A 933 18.89 1.16 6.63
C GLY A 933 18.11 -0.11 6.91
N PHE A 934 17.64 -0.25 8.14
CA PHE A 934 16.65 -1.25 8.54
C PHE A 934 15.53 -0.60 9.35
N VAL A 935 14.29 -0.95 9.02
CA VAL A 935 13.10 -0.45 9.70
C VAL A 935 12.21 -1.63 10.06
N ALA A 936 11.92 -1.76 11.34
CA ALA A 936 11.10 -2.84 11.88
C ALA A 936 10.46 -2.43 13.21
N ARG A 937 9.63 -3.29 13.81
CA ARG A 937 9.03 -2.97 15.11
C ARG A 937 10.08 -3.06 16.21
N LYS A 938 9.85 -2.39 17.34
CA LYS A 938 10.76 -2.47 18.49
C LYS A 938 11.04 -3.89 18.96
N TYR A 939 10.08 -4.81 18.77
CA TYR A 939 10.18 -6.21 19.17
C TYR A 939 11.07 -7.06 18.24
N ASP A 940 11.45 -6.54 17.07
CA ASP A 940 12.42 -7.18 16.17
C ASP A 940 13.88 -6.90 16.59
N PHE A 941 14.07 -6.17 17.69
CA PHE A 941 15.37 -5.74 18.20
C PHE A 941 15.57 -6.10 19.68
N LEU A 942 16.81 -6.43 20.02
CA LEU A 942 17.30 -6.48 21.40
C LEU A 942 18.33 -5.36 21.58
N LYS A 943 18.22 -4.61 22.68
CA LYS A 943 19.21 -3.60 23.09
C LYS A 943 20.48 -4.32 23.54
N VAL A 944 21.62 -3.88 23.03
CA VAL A 944 22.92 -4.40 23.44
C VAL A 944 23.33 -3.71 24.75
N ALA A 945 23.86 -4.46 25.72
CA ALA A 945 24.41 -3.87 26.94
C ALA A 945 25.65 -3.00 26.61
N GLU A 946 25.80 -1.91 27.37
CA GLU A 946 26.97 -1.01 27.32
C GLU A 946 28.22 -1.66 27.92
#